data_AF-A0A800KMD5-F1
#
_entry.id   AF-A0A800KMD5-F1
#
_cell.length_a   1.000
_cell.length_b   1.000
_cell.length_c   1.000
_cell.angle_alpha   90.00
_cell.angle_beta   90.00
_cell.angle_gamma   90.00
#
_symmetry.space_group_name_H-M   'P 1'
#
loop_
_entity.id
_entity.type
_entity.pdbx_description
1 polymer ?
#
loop_
_entity_poly.entity_id
_entity_poly.type
_entity_poly.pdbx_seq_one_letter_code
_entity_poly.pdbx_strand_id
1 'polypeptide(L)'
;MRLNRLQAALLSTLTVLLPACGGISSKASSDTGSQSLLRLLDVSNGFGQLIPHTVQKLDSAGNPTQQVVSILNQQDIIDHVNAANPILPVPQFNAAPVLPSGAVGNHFLLARFTRDLDLNTIFDPSPGSMATAGLTGAVSVVAIDPVTGTALPVQGRAFVNGQPLGDTLEGDPPRRPMETWVAVDEFGTTTAVDPAGQGFPGTDGFFVGSQQLVSSSSFVFVPDTDSNLATYETFPLGYQIRLRFTTAVRAVNGKGLSQQVLACSTVGADDLSPEVVRTPPPLQEPLITPGGGDTDVDPLTTIRVEFTEPVQPYSVGVIQGTAPANLSSALKVEFGPSSTRTDMPFTVQPLSPFDLSIYDLYPAFNFPGAGPTFGSCGTFSRVDITINPGQVADLANNPDPADPANFIPNYNILGGTTYFVTGEGPGMVNAPVTPDAIYLSRSGALPGISVVDLNGFGQGTGNPSFIEGQPIEGNTNFPYNANVRFQTGLRPPLSVGTCTLDGGSAGAFFLARDTSLNDQVVAPPLVSDVTDMMLGHPLDGTFNNAKYPFGCLAGNGGSVCTLDGLKVINANIGGGGNTLTPLGAGGFQIGGLMAGYGNLVSFAPHPNPPPLSFPPLCVAPYLLGQEPTSIDHDPAGPDPKTNLLVPGDPFGDPLSNPPVPPSGLLTPEQNCFFLGPSQGQIKVENCLAYMIRQQVGHFLYVLDRQAGEITVFNSNRMTVVERIGMNDPTEFAMSPNLDLLAVTNQNSNTVSFIDIDPSSATFHQIVKTTVVGKGPRGIAWQPGNEDILVCCEADDTLSIISAFSLIERTRVSAQLNKPFDVVAMPRQAGAGNGYLRNVYFAYILNRNGNVALFESGPNGVNGWGYDDVIGIAPFTFNSPKKLQLDPINLFMAVWIAHEGPIDIVTGNPGAPNVGALSQLWVESAVSGQIFLTSGNVGQTGLRDMSFGVNISIGESAQGLSGIPVDIAFDNMRNLGGMPNVITPFSAGTSLPGNGKGMVRVNGPVINNNEPAYMFAAVPNVTGGFGVVDVFDLAKAGVLRKDINAFQAGVQSIQVPNVSGVMDYWRQ
;
A
#
# COMPACT_ATOMS: atom_id res chain seq x y z
N MET A 1 28.66 -29.43 25.38
CA MET A 1 29.10 -29.74 26.76
C MET A 1 28.24 -30.88 27.30
N ARG A 2 28.86 -31.93 27.84
CA ARG A 2 28.22 -33.15 28.41
C ARG A 2 27.79 -32.93 29.87
N LEU A 3 26.70 -33.59 30.29
CA LEU A 3 26.46 -34.31 31.57
C LEU A 3 24.99 -34.81 31.56
N ASN A 4 24.61 -36.08 31.33
CA ASN A 4 24.67 -37.33 32.15
C ASN A 4 24.24 -37.11 33.62
N ARG A 5 23.39 -37.88 34.32
CA ARG A 5 22.78 -39.24 34.20
C ARG A 5 21.78 -39.39 35.38
N LEU A 6 20.72 -40.21 35.27
CA LEU A 6 20.39 -41.27 36.26
C LEU A 6 19.25 -42.19 35.75
N GLN A 7 19.45 -43.50 35.97
CA GLN A 7 18.65 -44.65 35.53
C GLN A 7 17.95 -45.35 36.72
N ALA A 8 17.01 -46.25 36.36
CA ALA A 8 16.50 -47.46 37.06
C ALA A 8 15.25 -47.30 37.96
N ALA A 9 14.26 -48.19 38.00
CA ALA A 9 13.91 -49.40 37.23
C ALA A 9 12.46 -49.87 37.55
N LEU A 10 11.86 -50.62 36.60
CA LEU A 10 10.90 -51.75 36.68
C LEU A 10 9.78 -51.84 37.76
N LEU A 11 8.49 -51.95 37.33
CA LEU A 11 7.70 -53.20 37.28
C LEU A 11 6.30 -53.00 36.64
N SER A 12 5.78 -54.09 36.08
CA SER A 12 4.56 -54.33 35.28
C SER A 12 3.19 -54.04 35.92
N THR A 13 2.22 -53.59 35.11
CA THR A 13 0.82 -54.09 35.11
C THR A 13 0.16 -53.86 33.75
N LEU A 14 -0.40 -54.94 33.19
CA LEU A 14 -1.24 -55.01 32.00
C LEU A 14 -2.64 -54.51 32.37
N THR A 15 -3.13 -53.42 31.76
CA THR A 15 -4.53 -53.01 31.85
C THR A 15 -5.02 -52.47 30.51
N VAL A 16 -6.10 -53.09 30.04
CA VAL A 16 -6.88 -52.79 28.85
C VAL A 16 -7.30 -51.32 28.83
N LEU A 17 -6.98 -50.59 27.75
CA LEU A 17 -7.44 -49.22 27.50
C LEU A 17 -8.71 -49.26 26.64
N LEU A 18 -9.83 -48.91 27.27
CA LEU A 18 -11.07 -48.43 26.62
C LEU A 18 -10.85 -46.97 26.19
N PRO A 19 -11.40 -46.50 25.06
CA PRO A 19 -11.36 -45.08 24.71
C PRO A 19 -12.31 -44.30 25.61
N ALA A 20 -11.76 -43.38 26.40
CA ALA A 20 -12.51 -42.45 27.23
C ALA A 20 -12.95 -41.23 26.38
N CYS A 21 -14.26 -41.08 26.17
CA CYS A 21 -14.87 -39.81 25.83
C CYS A 21 -14.63 -38.81 26.96
N GLY A 22 -13.72 -37.87 26.76
CA GLY A 22 -13.53 -36.71 27.62
C GLY A 22 -14.53 -35.62 27.24
N GLY A 23 -15.64 -35.53 27.99
CA GLY A 23 -16.50 -34.35 27.96
C GLY A 23 -15.73 -33.13 28.47
N ILE A 24 -15.54 -32.14 27.60
CA ILE A 24 -15.03 -30.82 27.97
C ILE A 24 -16.13 -30.14 28.79
N SER A 25 -15.98 -30.17 30.10
CA SER A 25 -16.66 -29.24 31.01
C SER A 25 -15.96 -27.88 30.87
N SER A 26 -16.50 -27.00 30.02
CA SER A 26 -16.22 -25.58 30.13
C SER A 26 -17.05 -25.03 31.30
N LYS A 27 -16.35 -24.52 32.31
CA LYS A 27 -16.93 -23.68 33.35
C LYS A 27 -17.72 -22.55 32.68
N ALA A 28 -19.02 -22.46 32.99
CA ALA A 28 -19.80 -21.27 32.75
C ALA A 28 -19.13 -20.09 33.48
N SER A 29 -18.40 -19.24 32.75
CA SER A 29 -18.15 -17.89 33.21
C SER A 29 -19.49 -17.17 33.17
N SER A 30 -19.97 -16.71 34.33
CA SER A 30 -21.08 -15.78 34.43
C SER A 30 -20.69 -14.48 33.73
N ASP A 31 -21.00 -14.38 32.44
CA ASP A 31 -20.75 -13.19 31.63
C ASP A 31 -21.86 -12.17 31.92
N THR A 32 -21.73 -11.47 33.07
CA THR A 32 -22.66 -10.45 33.59
C THR A 32 -22.54 -9.12 32.85
N GLY A 33 -22.46 -9.17 31.52
CA GLY A 33 -22.46 -7.99 30.65
C GLY A 33 -23.75 -7.88 29.86
N SER A 34 -24.53 -6.82 30.09
CA SER A 34 -25.75 -6.43 29.35
C SER A 34 -25.52 -6.15 27.84
N GLN A 35 -24.34 -6.47 27.29
CA GLN A 35 -23.91 -6.13 25.93
C GLN A 35 -23.42 -7.30 25.06
N SER A 36 -23.38 -8.55 25.55
CA SER A 36 -22.78 -9.63 24.75
C SER A 36 -23.66 -10.10 23.57
N LEU A 37 -23.03 -10.28 22.40
CA LEU A 37 -23.64 -10.72 21.13
C LEU A 37 -24.14 -12.18 21.21
N LEU A 38 -25.06 -12.56 20.30
CA LEU A 38 -25.43 -13.96 20.07
C LEU A 38 -24.28 -14.65 19.31
N ARG A 39 -23.77 -15.77 19.82
CA ARG A 39 -22.72 -16.57 19.19
C ARG A 39 -23.15 -18.03 19.08
N LEU A 40 -22.72 -18.68 18.01
CA LEU A 40 -22.80 -20.13 17.86
C LEU A 40 -21.82 -20.79 18.85
N LEU A 41 -22.27 -21.85 19.51
CA LEU A 41 -21.41 -22.76 20.28
C LEU A 41 -20.94 -23.89 19.38
N ASP A 42 -21.88 -24.61 18.78
CA ASP A 42 -21.61 -25.67 17.82
C ASP A 42 -22.84 -26.02 16.96
N VAL A 43 -22.60 -26.73 15.87
CA VAL A 43 -23.60 -27.47 15.11
C VAL A 43 -23.19 -28.94 15.06
N SER A 44 -24.15 -29.84 15.24
CA SER A 44 -23.96 -31.29 15.25
C SER A 44 -25.06 -32.00 14.46
N ASN A 45 -24.72 -33.14 13.85
CA ASN A 45 -25.67 -34.07 13.25
C ASN A 45 -26.03 -35.25 14.18
N GLY A 46 -25.68 -35.16 15.47
CA GLY A 46 -25.82 -36.22 16.46
C GLY A 46 -24.65 -37.21 16.49
N PHE A 47 -23.96 -37.45 15.37
CA PHE A 47 -22.81 -38.37 15.29
C PHE A 47 -21.47 -37.67 15.56
N GLY A 48 -21.45 -36.35 15.50
CA GLY A 48 -20.36 -35.52 15.99
C GLY A 48 -20.58 -34.05 15.64
N GLN A 49 -19.53 -33.25 15.81
CA GLN A 49 -19.55 -31.82 15.57
C GLN A 49 -19.26 -31.52 14.09
N LEU A 50 -20.14 -30.74 13.46
CA LEU A 50 -19.94 -30.20 12.12
C LEU A 50 -19.16 -28.87 12.16
N ILE A 51 -19.54 -27.99 13.09
CA ILE A 51 -18.94 -26.66 13.29
C ILE A 51 -18.86 -26.35 14.79
N PRO A 52 -17.83 -25.66 15.32
CA PRO A 52 -16.59 -25.20 14.66
C PRO A 52 -15.83 -26.28 13.90
N HIS A 53 -15.25 -25.93 12.74
CA HIS A 53 -14.34 -26.83 12.03
C HIS A 53 -13.09 -27.11 12.88
N THR A 54 -12.39 -28.20 12.58
CA THR A 54 -11.22 -28.61 13.38
C THR A 54 -10.01 -28.90 12.52
N VAL A 55 -8.82 -28.68 13.08
CA VAL A 55 -7.53 -28.89 12.42
C VAL A 55 -6.51 -29.39 13.45
N GLN A 56 -5.46 -30.07 13.03
CA GLN A 56 -4.37 -30.42 13.95
C GLN A 56 -3.55 -29.18 14.30
N LYS A 57 -3.13 -29.07 15.55
CA LYS A 57 -2.24 -28.03 16.01
C LYS A 57 -0.84 -28.27 15.45
N LEU A 58 -0.17 -27.21 14.98
CA LEU A 58 1.21 -27.26 14.52
C LEU A 58 2.19 -27.10 15.70
N ASP A 59 3.33 -27.78 15.61
CA ASP A 59 4.47 -27.55 16.50
C ASP A 59 5.30 -26.32 16.05
N SER A 60 6.34 -25.98 16.82
CA SER A 60 7.23 -24.84 16.49
C SER A 60 8.03 -25.02 15.20
N ALA A 61 8.06 -26.24 14.63
CA ALA A 61 8.70 -26.55 13.37
C ALA A 61 7.69 -26.64 12.20
N GLY A 62 6.41 -26.32 12.45
CA GLY A 62 5.34 -26.32 11.44
C GLY A 62 4.77 -27.70 11.13
N ASN A 63 5.05 -28.74 11.93
CA ASN A 63 4.53 -30.09 11.69
C ASN A 63 3.21 -30.33 12.45
N PRO A 64 2.24 -31.05 11.87
CA PRO A 64 1.00 -31.42 12.55
C PRO A 64 1.24 -32.31 13.77
N THR A 65 0.54 -32.01 14.86
CA THR A 65 0.56 -32.80 16.11
C THR A 65 -0.72 -33.62 16.25
N GLN A 66 -0.75 -34.58 17.19
CA GLN A 66 -1.99 -35.31 17.50
C GLN A 66 -3.06 -34.46 18.21
N GLN A 67 -2.74 -33.23 18.61
CA GLN A 67 -3.68 -32.35 19.27
C GLN A 67 -4.58 -31.69 18.23
N VAL A 68 -5.89 -31.88 18.33
CA VAL A 68 -6.89 -31.20 17.50
C VAL A 68 -7.34 -29.90 18.17
N VAL A 69 -7.48 -28.84 17.37
CA VAL A 69 -7.99 -27.52 17.79
C VAL A 69 -9.17 -27.10 16.93
N SER A 70 -10.07 -26.31 17.51
CA SER A 70 -11.20 -25.72 16.79
C SER A 70 -10.82 -24.41 16.12
N ILE A 71 -11.32 -24.20 14.91
CA ILE A 71 -11.18 -22.95 14.16
C ILE A 71 -12.31 -22.02 14.59
N LEU A 72 -11.97 -20.98 15.35
CA LEU A 72 -12.93 -20.03 15.93
C LEU A 72 -12.77 -18.62 15.35
N ASN A 73 -11.64 -18.35 14.71
CA ASN A 73 -11.31 -17.06 14.11
C ASN A 73 -10.38 -17.24 12.89
N GLN A 74 -10.15 -16.16 12.15
CA GLN A 74 -9.32 -16.18 10.94
C GLN A 74 -7.84 -16.51 11.22
N GLN A 75 -7.32 -16.11 12.39
CA GLN A 75 -5.94 -16.41 12.78
C GLN A 75 -5.73 -17.91 12.97
N ASP A 76 -6.72 -18.64 13.48
CA ASP A 76 -6.63 -20.09 13.62
C ASP A 76 -6.43 -20.77 12.25
N ILE A 77 -7.02 -20.23 11.18
CA ILE A 77 -6.81 -20.70 9.80
C ILE A 77 -5.38 -20.39 9.35
N ILE A 78 -4.92 -19.14 9.54
CA ILE A 78 -3.58 -18.70 9.15
C ILE A 78 -2.49 -19.52 9.83
N ASP A 79 -2.65 -19.79 11.13
CA ASP A 79 -1.63 -20.43 11.97
C ASP A 79 -1.53 -21.94 11.76
N HIS A 80 -2.62 -22.59 11.32
CA HIS A 80 -2.71 -24.05 11.34
C HIS A 80 -3.04 -24.69 9.99
N VAL A 81 -3.73 -24.01 9.08
CA VAL A 81 -4.26 -24.64 7.85
C VAL A 81 -3.28 -24.48 6.70
N ASN A 82 -2.86 -25.60 6.12
CA ASN A 82 -2.09 -25.63 4.88
C ASN A 82 -2.27 -27.01 4.19
N ALA A 83 -1.70 -27.19 3.00
CA ALA A 83 -1.86 -28.43 2.24
C ALA A 83 -1.32 -29.69 2.97
N ALA A 84 -0.34 -29.55 3.86
CA ALA A 84 0.17 -30.65 4.69
C ALA A 84 -0.60 -30.83 6.01
N ASN A 85 -1.49 -29.89 6.35
CA ASN A 85 -2.33 -29.91 7.54
C ASN A 85 -3.76 -29.45 7.20
N PRO A 86 -4.52 -30.26 6.43
CA PRO A 86 -5.86 -29.91 6.01
C PRO A 86 -6.83 -29.84 7.19
N ILE A 87 -7.92 -29.08 7.01
CA ILE A 87 -9.06 -29.11 7.92
C ILE A 87 -9.65 -30.53 7.91
N LEU A 88 -9.97 -31.04 9.10
CA LEU A 88 -10.43 -32.40 9.30
C LEU A 88 -11.86 -32.62 8.77
N PRO A 89 -12.18 -33.85 8.32
CA PRO A 89 -13.50 -34.19 7.81
C PRO A 89 -14.58 -34.05 8.87
N VAL A 90 -15.76 -33.64 8.42
CA VAL A 90 -16.96 -33.55 9.27
C VAL A 90 -17.67 -34.92 9.34
N PRO A 91 -18.30 -35.25 10.48
CA PRO A 91 -19.10 -36.46 10.62
C PRO A 91 -20.26 -36.51 9.62
N GLN A 92 -20.55 -37.69 9.09
CA GLN A 92 -21.67 -37.95 8.18
C GLN A 92 -22.86 -38.59 8.92
N PHE A 93 -24.06 -38.50 8.35
CA PHE A 93 -25.21 -39.27 8.84
C PHE A 93 -25.07 -40.75 8.46
N ASN A 94 -25.63 -41.64 9.27
CA ASN A 94 -25.76 -43.04 8.90
C ASN A 94 -26.76 -43.20 7.74
N ALA A 95 -26.53 -44.16 6.83
CA ALA A 95 -27.46 -44.44 5.74
C ALA A 95 -28.84 -44.93 6.22
N ALA A 96 -28.94 -45.49 7.43
CA ALA A 96 -30.19 -45.86 8.07
C ALA A 96 -30.70 -44.74 9.00
N PRO A 97 -32.02 -44.63 9.23
CA PRO A 97 -32.61 -43.71 10.21
C PRO A 97 -32.33 -44.23 11.62
N VAL A 98 -31.13 -43.91 12.13
CA VAL A 98 -30.68 -44.27 13.47
C VAL A 98 -30.21 -43.03 14.23
N LEU A 99 -30.37 -43.11 15.56
CA LEU A 99 -29.89 -42.14 16.52
C LEU A 99 -28.41 -42.39 16.86
N PRO A 100 -27.73 -41.44 17.54
CA PRO A 100 -26.34 -41.60 17.96
C PRO A 100 -26.07 -42.82 18.85
N SER A 101 -27.09 -43.33 19.54
CA SER A 101 -27.02 -44.57 20.33
C SER A 101 -27.04 -45.85 19.49
N GLY A 102 -27.31 -45.75 18.18
CA GLY A 102 -27.56 -46.88 17.29
C GLY A 102 -29.01 -47.40 17.32
N ALA A 103 -29.89 -46.81 18.15
CA ALA A 103 -31.32 -47.09 18.12
C ALA A 103 -31.96 -46.52 16.84
N VAL A 104 -33.08 -47.09 16.39
CA VAL A 104 -33.85 -46.54 15.27
C VAL A 104 -34.44 -45.19 15.68
N GLY A 105 -34.39 -44.19 14.80
CA GLY A 105 -34.97 -42.87 15.03
C GLY A 105 -34.64 -41.87 13.92
N ASN A 106 -35.34 -40.73 13.90
CA ASN A 106 -35.08 -39.68 12.90
C ASN A 106 -33.66 -39.14 12.99
N HIS A 107 -33.08 -38.84 11.83
CA HIS A 107 -31.90 -37.96 11.78
C HIS A 107 -32.25 -36.56 12.30
N PHE A 108 -31.25 -35.79 12.71
CA PHE A 108 -31.47 -34.41 13.10
C PHE A 108 -30.21 -33.55 12.97
N LEU A 109 -30.42 -32.24 12.87
CA LEU A 109 -29.38 -31.23 13.04
C LEU A 109 -29.65 -30.44 14.31
N LEU A 110 -28.63 -30.25 15.13
CA LEU A 110 -28.66 -29.45 16.35
C LEU A 110 -27.69 -28.28 16.21
N ALA A 111 -28.16 -27.05 16.38
CA ALA A 111 -27.33 -25.87 16.52
C ALA A 111 -27.55 -25.25 17.90
N ARG A 112 -26.47 -25.07 18.66
CA ARG A 112 -26.52 -24.48 20.02
C ARG A 112 -25.91 -23.09 20.02
N PHE A 113 -26.51 -22.21 20.80
CA PHE A 113 -26.08 -20.82 20.92
C PHE A 113 -25.82 -20.43 22.37
N THR A 114 -25.09 -19.34 22.56
CA THR A 114 -24.77 -18.80 23.89
C THR A 114 -25.97 -18.20 24.62
N ARG A 115 -27.10 -17.98 23.95
CA ARG A 115 -28.28 -17.25 24.44
C ARG A 115 -29.57 -17.79 23.83
N ASP A 116 -30.69 -17.48 24.49
CA ASP A 116 -32.03 -17.81 24.03
C ASP A 116 -32.36 -17.11 22.71
N LEU A 117 -32.97 -17.86 21.79
CA LEU A 117 -33.29 -17.43 20.43
C LEU A 117 -34.64 -16.70 20.38
N ASP A 118 -34.71 -15.62 19.60
CA ASP A 118 -35.98 -14.97 19.27
C ASP A 118 -36.69 -15.73 18.14
N LEU A 119 -37.78 -16.42 18.50
CA LEU A 119 -38.57 -17.25 17.60
C LEU A 119 -39.07 -16.47 16.37
N ASN A 120 -39.36 -15.18 16.48
CA ASN A 120 -39.85 -14.37 15.35
C ASN A 120 -38.79 -14.15 14.26
N THR A 121 -37.51 -14.36 14.59
CA THR A 121 -36.42 -14.30 13.62
C THR A 121 -36.15 -15.64 12.95
N ILE A 122 -36.70 -16.74 13.47
CA ILE A 122 -36.48 -18.11 12.98
C ILE A 122 -37.70 -18.64 12.24
N PHE A 123 -38.89 -18.47 12.82
CA PHE A 123 -40.14 -19.05 12.31
C PHE A 123 -41.02 -18.01 11.59
N ASP A 124 -41.49 -18.35 10.40
CA ASP A 124 -42.56 -17.62 9.70
C ASP A 124 -43.90 -18.35 9.95
N PRO A 125 -44.83 -17.77 10.74
CA PRO A 125 -46.10 -18.40 11.03
C PRO A 125 -47.13 -18.29 9.89
N SER A 126 -46.76 -17.75 8.72
CA SER A 126 -47.67 -17.60 7.58
C SER A 126 -48.17 -18.96 7.04
N PRO A 127 -49.37 -19.03 6.43
CA PRO A 127 -49.90 -20.30 5.92
C PRO A 127 -49.01 -21.01 4.89
N GLY A 128 -48.23 -20.24 4.11
CA GLY A 128 -47.39 -20.76 3.02
C GLY A 128 -45.97 -21.14 3.43
N SER A 129 -45.54 -20.86 4.67
CA SER A 129 -44.15 -21.05 5.11
C SER A 129 -43.72 -22.52 5.21
N MET A 130 -44.67 -23.47 5.24
CA MET A 130 -44.37 -24.89 5.33
C MET A 130 -43.61 -25.43 4.11
N ALA A 131 -43.66 -24.75 2.96
CA ALA A 131 -42.81 -25.08 1.81
C ALA A 131 -41.30 -24.92 2.11
N THR A 132 -40.94 -24.16 3.15
CA THR A 132 -39.58 -23.95 3.67
C THR A 132 -39.48 -24.38 5.13
N ALA A 133 -40.23 -25.41 5.53
CA ALA A 133 -40.27 -25.95 6.89
C ALA A 133 -40.64 -24.90 7.97
N GLY A 134 -41.34 -23.83 7.58
CA GLY A 134 -41.78 -22.79 8.51
C GLY A 134 -40.72 -21.74 8.85
N LEU A 135 -39.63 -21.61 8.09
CA LEU A 135 -38.50 -20.72 8.39
C LEU A 135 -38.57 -19.35 7.69
N THR A 136 -38.06 -18.30 8.33
CA THR A 136 -38.07 -16.87 7.88
C THR A 136 -37.05 -16.53 6.78
N GLY A 137 -36.24 -17.49 6.34
CA GLY A 137 -35.08 -17.27 5.47
C GLY A 137 -33.81 -16.81 6.19
N ALA A 138 -33.89 -16.39 7.47
CA ALA A 138 -32.71 -16.19 8.31
C ALA A 138 -32.04 -17.52 8.68
N VAL A 139 -32.83 -18.60 8.69
CA VAL A 139 -32.39 -19.99 8.80
C VAL A 139 -32.88 -20.73 7.57
N SER A 140 -32.05 -21.60 7.01
CA SER A 140 -32.46 -22.49 5.93
C SER A 140 -31.84 -23.87 6.06
N VAL A 141 -32.62 -24.89 5.71
CA VAL A 141 -32.16 -26.28 5.59
C VAL A 141 -32.48 -26.77 4.19
N VAL A 142 -31.43 -27.06 3.43
CA VAL A 142 -31.52 -27.30 1.99
C VAL A 142 -30.70 -28.53 1.62
N ALA A 143 -31.27 -29.39 0.78
CA ALA A 143 -30.54 -30.43 0.08
C ALA A 143 -30.08 -29.88 -1.26
N ILE A 144 -28.77 -29.83 -1.50
CA ILE A 144 -28.20 -29.37 -2.76
C ILE A 144 -27.56 -30.54 -3.52
N ASP A 145 -27.88 -30.65 -4.80
CA ASP A 145 -27.13 -31.49 -5.73
C ASP A 145 -25.99 -30.64 -6.29
N PRO A 146 -24.72 -30.97 -5.99
CA PRO A 146 -23.61 -30.13 -6.38
C PRO A 146 -23.42 -30.05 -7.89
N VAL A 147 -23.75 -31.12 -8.63
CA VAL A 147 -23.52 -31.18 -10.08
C VAL A 147 -24.56 -30.34 -10.83
N THR A 148 -25.83 -30.43 -10.44
CA THR A 148 -26.89 -29.66 -11.09
C THR A 148 -27.05 -28.25 -10.52
N GLY A 149 -26.51 -27.99 -9.33
CA GLY A 149 -26.72 -26.76 -8.56
C GLY A 149 -28.13 -26.64 -7.99
N THR A 150 -28.96 -27.69 -8.08
CA THR A 150 -30.35 -27.65 -7.65
C THR A 150 -30.42 -27.69 -6.12
N ALA A 151 -30.93 -26.61 -5.53
CA ALA A 151 -31.14 -26.45 -4.10
C ALA A 151 -32.63 -26.62 -3.77
N LEU A 152 -33.00 -27.67 -3.04
CA LEU A 152 -34.38 -27.94 -2.60
C LEU A 152 -34.49 -27.80 -1.08
N PRO A 153 -35.48 -27.07 -0.55
CA PRO A 153 -35.78 -27.08 0.88
C PRO A 153 -35.99 -28.52 1.36
N VAL A 154 -35.32 -28.90 2.46
CA VAL A 154 -35.57 -30.21 3.07
C VAL A 154 -36.96 -30.18 3.71
N GLN A 155 -37.78 -31.17 3.40
CA GLN A 155 -39.06 -31.36 4.08
C GLN A 155 -38.80 -31.83 5.51
N GLY A 156 -39.26 -31.05 6.48
CA GLY A 156 -38.95 -31.29 7.88
C GLY A 156 -39.63 -30.33 8.84
N ARG A 157 -39.34 -30.54 10.12
CA ARG A 157 -39.82 -29.76 11.24
C ARG A 157 -38.65 -29.10 11.96
N ALA A 158 -38.72 -27.79 12.10
CA ALA A 158 -37.80 -27.03 12.94
C ALA A 158 -38.39 -26.85 14.34
N PHE A 159 -37.53 -26.97 15.36
CA PHE A 159 -37.87 -26.85 16.76
C PHE A 159 -36.93 -25.85 17.44
N VAL A 160 -37.49 -25.05 18.34
CA VAL A 160 -36.72 -24.36 19.39
C VAL A 160 -37.41 -24.66 20.71
N ASN A 161 -36.65 -25.09 21.71
CA ASN A 161 -37.20 -25.50 23.02
C ASN A 161 -38.30 -26.58 22.93
N GLY A 162 -38.18 -27.53 21.99
CA GLY A 162 -39.19 -28.58 21.79
C GLY A 162 -40.50 -28.09 21.15
N GLN A 163 -40.53 -26.86 20.63
CA GLN A 163 -41.70 -26.24 20.01
C GLN A 163 -41.50 -26.07 18.49
N PRO A 164 -42.32 -26.71 17.64
CA PRO A 164 -42.43 -26.37 16.22
C PRO A 164 -43.63 -25.44 15.96
N LEU A 165 -43.78 -25.00 14.70
CA LEU A 165 -45.04 -24.44 14.21
C LEU A 165 -46.08 -25.55 14.07
N GLY A 166 -47.26 -25.32 14.64
CA GLY A 166 -48.39 -26.23 14.61
C GLY A 166 -48.97 -26.47 13.21
N ASP A 167 -49.69 -27.58 13.08
CA ASP A 167 -50.30 -28.00 11.81
C ASP A 167 -51.59 -27.27 11.49
N THR A 168 -52.23 -26.66 12.48
CA THR A 168 -53.47 -25.92 12.36
C THR A 168 -53.25 -24.42 12.14
N LEU A 169 -54.19 -23.79 11.44
CA LEU A 169 -54.21 -22.33 11.28
C LEU A 169 -55.20 -21.73 12.29
N GLU A 170 -54.75 -20.73 13.03
CA GLU A 170 -55.54 -20.02 14.03
C GLU A 170 -55.47 -18.49 13.82
N GLY A 171 -56.51 -17.78 14.24
CA GLY A 171 -56.56 -16.30 14.21
C GLY A 171 -56.97 -15.65 12.89
N ASP A 172 -56.98 -14.31 12.88
CA ASP A 172 -57.22 -13.43 11.71
C ASP A 172 -56.18 -12.29 11.70
N PRO A 173 -55.23 -12.25 10.75
CA PRO A 173 -55.05 -13.20 9.65
C PRO A 173 -54.60 -14.60 10.15
N PRO A 174 -54.93 -15.69 9.41
CA PRO A 174 -54.60 -17.05 9.82
C PRO A 174 -53.08 -17.25 9.95
N ARG A 175 -52.64 -17.73 11.11
CA ARG A 175 -51.25 -18.00 11.46
C ARG A 175 -51.11 -19.37 12.12
N ARG A 176 -49.94 -19.99 11.99
CA ARG A 176 -49.59 -21.23 12.70
C ARG A 176 -49.06 -20.88 14.10
N PRO A 177 -49.71 -21.31 15.20
CA PRO A 177 -49.18 -21.09 16.53
C PRO A 177 -47.94 -21.95 16.79
N MET A 178 -47.08 -21.53 17.72
CA MET A 178 -46.05 -22.42 18.25
C MET A 178 -46.70 -23.38 19.25
N GLU A 179 -46.47 -24.68 19.09
CA GLU A 179 -47.03 -25.71 19.96
C GLU A 179 -45.90 -26.41 20.73
N THR A 180 -46.16 -26.91 21.94
CA THR A 180 -45.14 -27.67 22.68
C THR A 180 -45.36 -29.14 22.43
N TRP A 181 -44.53 -29.74 21.58
CA TRP A 181 -44.65 -31.16 21.22
C TRP A 181 -43.73 -32.04 22.08
N VAL A 182 -42.60 -31.50 22.51
CA VAL A 182 -41.57 -32.22 23.24
C VAL A 182 -41.12 -31.42 24.45
N ALA A 183 -40.94 -32.09 25.59
CA ALA A 183 -40.42 -31.50 26.82
C ALA A 183 -39.35 -32.39 27.45
N VAL A 184 -38.61 -31.85 28.40
CA VAL A 184 -37.73 -32.63 29.28
C VAL A 184 -38.45 -32.88 30.59
N ASP A 185 -38.51 -34.13 31.03
CA ASP A 185 -39.13 -34.50 32.30
C ASP A 185 -38.25 -34.15 33.53
N GLU A 186 -38.77 -34.42 34.72
CA GLU A 186 -38.09 -34.16 35.99
C GLU A 186 -36.76 -34.93 36.15
N PHE A 187 -36.53 -35.97 35.35
CA PHE A 187 -35.33 -36.80 35.38
C PHE A 187 -34.33 -36.44 34.27
N GLY A 188 -34.62 -35.42 33.46
CA GLY A 188 -33.76 -35.01 32.35
C GLY A 188 -33.95 -35.84 31.09
N THR A 189 -35.04 -36.59 30.97
CA THR A 189 -35.37 -37.43 29.81
C THR A 189 -36.23 -36.65 28.83
N THR A 190 -35.93 -36.75 27.53
CA THR A 190 -36.74 -36.15 26.47
C THR A 190 -38.02 -36.96 26.29
N THR A 191 -39.18 -36.32 26.41
CA THR A 191 -40.49 -36.98 26.32
C THR A 191 -41.42 -36.22 25.39
N ALA A 192 -42.18 -36.95 24.56
CA ALA A 192 -43.26 -36.37 23.76
C ALA A 192 -44.44 -36.01 24.68
N VAL A 193 -44.84 -34.73 24.69
CA VAL A 193 -46.00 -34.23 25.44
C VAL A 193 -47.23 -34.05 24.55
N ASP A 194 -47.02 -33.98 23.24
CA ASP A 194 -48.05 -34.11 22.20
C ASP A 194 -47.80 -35.39 21.41
N PRO A 195 -48.84 -36.16 21.01
CA PRO A 195 -48.68 -37.32 20.12
C PRO A 195 -47.90 -37.02 18.83
N ALA A 196 -48.00 -35.81 18.26
CA ALA A 196 -47.24 -35.39 17.08
C ALA A 196 -45.73 -35.27 17.36
N GLY A 197 -45.32 -35.16 18.62
CA GLY A 197 -43.93 -35.18 19.06
C GLY A 197 -43.32 -36.58 19.21
N GLN A 198 -44.09 -37.66 19.06
CA GLN A 198 -43.50 -39.01 19.00
C GLN A 198 -42.60 -39.14 17.77
N GLY A 199 -41.43 -39.72 17.98
CA GLY A 199 -40.37 -39.82 16.97
C GLY A 199 -39.38 -38.67 16.94
N PHE A 200 -39.60 -37.56 17.66
CA PHE A 200 -38.55 -36.57 17.88
C PHE A 200 -37.29 -37.23 18.49
N PRO A 201 -36.07 -36.90 18.05
CA PRO A 201 -34.86 -37.56 18.53
C PRO A 201 -34.76 -37.53 20.06
N GLY A 202 -34.76 -38.70 20.69
CA GLY A 202 -34.70 -38.87 22.14
C GLY A 202 -35.99 -39.30 22.82
N THR A 203 -37.16 -39.25 22.15
CA THR A 203 -38.45 -39.66 22.74
C THR A 203 -38.67 -41.17 22.69
N ASP A 204 -38.43 -41.81 21.53
CA ASP A 204 -38.61 -43.26 21.33
C ASP A 204 -37.29 -44.06 21.41
N GLY A 205 -36.16 -43.36 21.60
CA GLY A 205 -34.83 -43.95 21.75
C GLY A 205 -33.88 -43.03 22.51
N PHE A 206 -33.54 -43.39 23.75
CA PHE A 206 -32.64 -42.60 24.57
C PHE A 206 -31.22 -42.57 24.00
N PHE A 207 -30.60 -41.40 24.05
CA PHE A 207 -29.16 -41.22 23.88
C PHE A 207 -28.68 -40.09 24.78
N VAL A 208 -27.40 -40.15 25.16
CA VAL A 208 -26.80 -39.14 26.02
C VAL A 208 -26.79 -37.79 25.30
N GLY A 209 -27.41 -36.78 25.89
CA GLY A 209 -27.48 -35.43 25.32
C GLY A 209 -28.82 -35.09 24.66
N SER A 210 -29.79 -36.02 24.60
CA SER A 210 -31.12 -35.75 24.02
C SER A 210 -31.85 -34.58 24.69
N GLN A 211 -31.55 -34.30 25.96
CA GLN A 211 -32.11 -33.15 26.69
C GLN A 211 -31.61 -31.80 26.16
N GLN A 212 -30.47 -31.76 25.47
CA GLN A 212 -29.93 -30.54 24.87
C GLN A 212 -30.71 -30.11 23.63
N LEU A 213 -31.47 -31.03 23.02
CA LEU A 213 -32.34 -30.75 21.88
C LEU A 213 -33.56 -29.90 22.27
N VAL A 214 -33.91 -29.89 23.56
CA VAL A 214 -35.07 -29.17 24.09
C VAL A 214 -34.54 -28.03 24.98
N SER A 215 -34.12 -26.96 24.31
CA SER A 215 -33.62 -25.74 24.97
C SER A 215 -33.97 -24.49 24.17
N SER A 216 -34.22 -23.38 24.86
CA SER A 216 -34.45 -22.05 24.29
C SER A 216 -33.26 -21.48 23.52
N SER A 217 -32.05 -21.99 23.76
CA SER A 217 -30.82 -21.62 23.04
C SER A 217 -30.39 -22.67 22.00
N SER A 218 -31.27 -23.61 21.66
CA SER A 218 -30.99 -24.68 20.70
C SER A 218 -32.02 -24.69 19.58
N PHE A 219 -31.53 -24.72 18.35
CA PHE A 219 -32.32 -24.96 17.16
C PHE A 219 -32.13 -26.42 16.74
N VAL A 220 -33.23 -27.13 16.49
CA VAL A 220 -33.22 -28.51 16.04
C VAL A 220 -34.04 -28.64 14.76
N PHE A 221 -33.50 -29.33 13.77
CA PHE A 221 -34.22 -29.67 12.54
C PHE A 221 -34.30 -31.18 12.38
N VAL A 222 -35.50 -31.70 12.12
CA VAL A 222 -35.78 -33.12 11.94
C VAL A 222 -36.46 -33.30 10.56
N PRO A 223 -35.98 -34.21 9.69
CA PRO A 223 -36.66 -34.51 8.43
C PRO A 223 -38.06 -35.11 8.73
N ASP A 224 -39.04 -34.70 7.93
CA ASP A 224 -40.45 -35.07 8.08
C ASP A 224 -41.17 -34.89 6.73
N THR A 225 -41.17 -35.93 5.89
CA THR A 225 -41.72 -35.94 4.54
C THR A 225 -43.20 -36.32 4.52
N ASP A 226 -43.67 -37.08 5.50
CA ASP A 226 -45.05 -37.55 5.61
C ASP A 226 -45.88 -36.84 6.70
N SER A 227 -45.30 -35.83 7.36
CA SER A 227 -45.91 -35.10 8.49
C SER A 227 -46.16 -35.98 9.71
N ASN A 228 -45.37 -37.05 9.89
CA ASN A 228 -45.44 -37.98 11.00
C ASN A 228 -44.05 -38.43 11.44
N LEU A 229 -43.51 -37.76 12.47
CA LEU A 229 -42.19 -38.06 13.03
C LEU A 229 -42.03 -39.52 13.53
N ALA A 230 -43.10 -40.27 13.79
CA ALA A 230 -43.01 -41.66 14.24
C ALA A 230 -42.58 -42.66 13.14
N THR A 231 -42.48 -42.25 11.86
CA THR A 231 -42.07 -43.14 10.75
C THR A 231 -40.57 -43.22 10.53
N TYR A 232 -39.77 -42.43 11.26
CA TYR A 232 -38.32 -42.38 11.24
C TYR A 232 -37.68 -42.22 9.86
N GLU A 233 -37.25 -41.01 9.57
CA GLU A 233 -36.73 -40.61 8.29
C GLU A 233 -35.24 -40.23 8.35
N THR A 234 -34.59 -40.35 7.21
CA THR A 234 -33.26 -39.80 6.97
C THR A 234 -33.36 -38.47 6.24
N PHE A 235 -32.31 -37.66 6.29
CA PHE A 235 -32.17 -36.61 5.28
C PHE A 235 -32.10 -37.22 3.85
N PRO A 236 -32.36 -36.44 2.79
CA PRO A 236 -32.27 -36.93 1.42
C PRO A 236 -30.88 -37.51 1.08
N LEU A 237 -30.85 -38.74 0.57
CA LEU A 237 -29.62 -39.42 0.15
C LEU A 237 -29.13 -38.90 -1.21
N GLY A 238 -27.81 -38.79 -1.38
CA GLY A 238 -27.18 -38.31 -2.61
C GLY A 238 -27.17 -36.79 -2.76
N TYR A 239 -27.46 -36.05 -1.70
CA TYR A 239 -27.43 -34.59 -1.66
C TYR A 239 -26.55 -34.10 -0.52
N GLN A 240 -25.98 -32.90 -0.67
CA GLN A 240 -25.32 -32.21 0.41
C GLN A 240 -26.36 -31.47 1.26
N ILE A 241 -26.43 -31.80 2.54
CA ILE A 241 -27.41 -31.22 3.47
C ILE A 241 -26.79 -29.98 4.10
N ARG A 242 -27.36 -28.81 3.82
CA ARG A 242 -26.88 -27.50 4.27
C ARG A 242 -27.81 -26.92 5.32
N LEU A 243 -27.27 -26.59 6.49
CA LEU A 243 -27.94 -25.76 7.49
C LEU A 243 -27.22 -24.42 7.59
N ARG A 244 -27.90 -23.34 7.20
CA ARG A 244 -27.36 -21.99 7.20
C ARG A 244 -28.08 -21.11 8.20
N PHE A 245 -27.31 -20.32 8.96
CA PHE A 245 -27.80 -19.21 9.78
C PHE A 245 -27.18 -17.91 9.29
N THR A 246 -27.99 -16.93 8.93
CA THR A 246 -27.52 -15.59 8.58
C THR A 246 -27.39 -14.71 9.84
N THR A 247 -26.76 -13.54 9.69
CA THR A 247 -26.66 -12.54 10.77
C THR A 247 -28.01 -11.92 11.17
N ALA A 248 -29.10 -12.26 10.47
CA ALA A 248 -30.45 -11.82 10.79
C ALA A 248 -31.08 -12.56 11.99
N VAL A 249 -30.56 -13.72 12.38
CA VAL A 249 -31.01 -14.46 13.57
C VAL A 249 -30.69 -13.65 14.83
N ARG A 250 -31.64 -13.52 15.75
CA ARG A 250 -31.47 -12.72 16.97
C ARG A 250 -31.70 -13.54 18.24
N ALA A 251 -31.07 -13.10 19.31
CA ALA A 251 -31.43 -13.49 20.65
C ALA A 251 -32.67 -12.71 21.13
N VAL A 252 -33.34 -13.19 22.17
CA VAL A 252 -34.52 -12.52 22.79
C VAL A 252 -34.24 -11.07 23.21
N ASN A 253 -32.98 -10.72 23.48
CA ASN A 253 -32.55 -9.34 23.79
C ASN A 253 -32.32 -8.46 22.54
N GLY A 254 -32.66 -8.93 21.33
CA GLY A 254 -32.55 -8.23 20.05
C GLY A 254 -31.17 -8.24 19.40
N LYS A 255 -30.14 -8.81 20.04
CA LYS A 255 -28.78 -8.88 19.47
C LYS A 255 -28.69 -9.96 18.40
N GLY A 256 -28.16 -9.58 17.23
CA GLY A 256 -27.98 -10.48 16.10
C GLY A 256 -26.82 -11.46 16.29
N LEU A 257 -26.85 -12.54 15.51
CA LEU A 257 -25.76 -13.50 15.39
C LEU A 257 -24.51 -12.80 14.84
N SER A 258 -23.36 -13.01 15.49
CA SER A 258 -22.13 -12.28 15.17
C SER A 258 -21.59 -12.53 13.78
N GLN A 259 -21.78 -13.74 13.24
CA GLN A 259 -21.21 -14.21 11.98
C GLN A 259 -22.17 -15.20 11.31
N GLN A 260 -22.12 -15.28 9.98
CA GLN A 260 -22.82 -16.32 9.24
C GLN A 260 -22.22 -17.70 9.54
N VAL A 261 -23.08 -18.72 9.54
CA VAL A 261 -22.75 -20.12 9.81
C VAL A 261 -23.33 -20.98 8.69
N LEU A 262 -22.53 -21.93 8.17
CA LEU A 262 -23.00 -22.95 7.25
C LEU A 262 -22.45 -24.33 7.66
N ALA A 263 -23.30 -25.15 8.27
CA ALA A 263 -22.95 -26.54 8.55
C ALA A 263 -23.42 -27.46 7.41
N CYS A 264 -22.57 -28.40 7.01
CA CYS A 264 -22.86 -29.36 5.96
C CYS A 264 -22.61 -30.80 6.40
N SER A 265 -23.37 -31.74 5.83
CA SER A 265 -23.19 -33.19 6.02
C SER A 265 -23.91 -33.95 4.91
N THR A 266 -23.46 -35.17 4.60
CA THR A 266 -24.14 -36.12 3.71
C THR A 266 -24.78 -37.26 4.50
N VAL A 267 -25.66 -38.01 3.82
CA VAL A 267 -26.19 -39.29 4.30
C VAL A 267 -25.39 -40.43 3.68
N GLY A 268 -24.65 -41.15 4.51
CA GLY A 268 -23.65 -42.12 4.06
C GLY A 268 -22.28 -41.47 3.79
N ALA A 269 -21.43 -42.18 3.06
CA ALA A 269 -20.13 -41.65 2.64
C ALA A 269 -20.31 -40.36 1.82
N ASP A 270 -19.43 -39.40 2.05
CA ASP A 270 -19.41 -38.14 1.34
C ASP A 270 -18.64 -38.30 0.01
N ASP A 271 -19.29 -38.88 -0.99
CA ASP A 271 -18.71 -39.06 -2.34
C ASP A 271 -19.05 -37.87 -3.28
N LEU A 272 -19.62 -36.78 -2.74
CA LEU A 272 -20.07 -35.63 -3.51
C LEU A 272 -18.91 -34.67 -3.77
N SER A 273 -18.79 -34.20 -5.01
CA SER A 273 -17.73 -33.24 -5.37
C SER A 273 -18.17 -31.81 -5.05
N PRO A 274 -17.27 -30.97 -4.49
CA PRO A 274 -17.58 -29.56 -4.27
C PRO A 274 -17.68 -28.83 -5.60
N GLU A 275 -18.69 -27.99 -5.80
CA GLU A 275 -18.85 -27.21 -7.03
C GLU A 275 -19.06 -25.74 -6.74
N VAL A 276 -18.70 -24.87 -7.69
CA VAL A 276 -19.14 -23.47 -7.62
C VAL A 276 -20.64 -23.44 -7.88
N VAL A 277 -21.39 -22.72 -7.04
CA VAL A 277 -22.84 -22.54 -7.20
C VAL A 277 -23.12 -21.97 -8.59
N ARG A 278 -24.17 -22.42 -9.26
CA ARG A 278 -24.51 -22.00 -10.63
C ARG A 278 -25.85 -21.27 -10.69
N THR A 279 -26.00 -20.44 -11.71
CA THR A 279 -27.31 -19.86 -12.06
C THR A 279 -28.29 -20.97 -12.47
N PRO A 280 -29.60 -20.85 -12.17
CA PRO A 280 -30.59 -21.81 -12.61
C PRO A 280 -30.61 -21.95 -14.15
N PRO A 281 -31.10 -23.09 -14.68
CA PRO A 281 -31.29 -23.26 -16.12
C PRO A 281 -32.09 -22.08 -16.74
N PRO A 282 -31.78 -21.67 -17.99
CA PRO A 282 -30.99 -22.39 -18.99
C PRO A 282 -29.49 -22.03 -19.06
N LEU A 283 -28.99 -21.05 -18.30
CA LEU A 283 -27.62 -20.53 -18.46
C LEU A 283 -26.56 -21.38 -17.74
N GLN A 284 -26.84 -21.86 -16.52
CA GLN A 284 -25.93 -22.71 -15.72
C GLN A 284 -24.49 -22.17 -15.59
N GLU A 285 -24.32 -20.86 -15.64
CA GLU A 285 -23.04 -20.19 -15.44
C GLU A 285 -22.63 -20.21 -13.95
N PRO A 286 -21.32 -20.30 -13.62
CA PRO A 286 -20.84 -20.13 -12.27
C PRO A 286 -21.29 -18.80 -11.66
N LEU A 287 -21.89 -18.84 -10.48
CA LEU A 287 -22.34 -17.69 -9.71
C LEU A 287 -21.14 -17.11 -8.95
N ILE A 288 -20.43 -16.22 -9.61
CA ILE A 288 -19.36 -15.42 -9.05
C ILE A 288 -19.80 -13.96 -9.13
N THR A 289 -19.54 -13.17 -8.10
CA THR A 289 -19.93 -11.75 -8.05
C THR A 289 -18.69 -10.89 -7.83
N PRO A 290 -18.40 -9.92 -8.71
CA PRO A 290 -19.07 -9.62 -9.98
C PRO A 290 -18.87 -10.73 -11.03
N GLY A 291 -19.82 -10.85 -11.97
CA GLY A 291 -19.81 -11.89 -13.00
C GLY A 291 -20.99 -11.78 -13.96
N GLY A 292 -21.24 -12.81 -14.78
CA GLY A 292 -22.40 -12.90 -15.67
C GLY A 292 -22.50 -11.79 -16.73
N GLY A 293 -21.40 -11.11 -17.05
CA GLY A 293 -21.36 -9.97 -17.95
C GLY A 293 -21.71 -8.63 -17.29
N ASP A 294 -21.65 -8.54 -15.96
CA ASP A 294 -21.79 -7.27 -15.21
C ASP A 294 -20.89 -6.19 -15.84
N THR A 295 -21.43 -4.98 -15.97
CA THR A 295 -20.74 -3.82 -16.53
C THR A 295 -20.64 -2.70 -15.51
N ASP A 296 -19.70 -1.77 -15.70
CA ASP A 296 -19.48 -0.62 -14.82
C ASP A 296 -19.11 -1.04 -13.39
N VAL A 297 -18.37 -2.15 -13.29
CA VAL A 297 -17.90 -2.69 -12.01
C VAL A 297 -16.71 -1.85 -11.53
N ASP A 298 -16.69 -1.48 -10.26
CA ASP A 298 -15.57 -0.77 -9.65
C ASP A 298 -14.24 -1.56 -9.85
N PRO A 299 -13.19 -0.96 -10.45
CA PRO A 299 -11.88 -1.61 -10.60
C PRO A 299 -11.19 -2.01 -9.29
N LEU A 300 -11.66 -1.52 -8.13
CA LEU A 300 -11.19 -1.87 -6.78
C LEU A 300 -11.98 -3.02 -6.14
N THR A 301 -12.93 -3.61 -6.86
CA THR A 301 -13.81 -4.65 -6.32
C THR A 301 -13.05 -5.93 -5.92
N THR A 302 -13.57 -6.62 -4.91
CA THR A 302 -13.22 -8.01 -4.60
C THR A 302 -14.10 -8.97 -5.39
N ILE A 303 -13.58 -10.17 -5.68
CA ILE A 303 -14.35 -11.20 -6.38
C ILE A 303 -14.84 -12.22 -5.34
N ARG A 304 -16.15 -12.41 -5.23
CA ARG A 304 -16.77 -13.37 -4.30
C ARG A 304 -17.21 -14.63 -5.02
N VAL A 305 -16.78 -15.78 -4.51
CA VAL A 305 -17.12 -17.12 -5.03
C VAL A 305 -17.85 -17.90 -3.94
N GLU A 306 -18.99 -18.52 -4.29
CA GLU A 306 -19.71 -19.44 -3.41
C GLU A 306 -19.66 -20.87 -3.96
N PHE A 307 -19.28 -21.81 -3.10
CA PHE A 307 -19.28 -23.24 -3.33
C PHE A 307 -20.53 -23.90 -2.76
N THR A 308 -20.88 -25.06 -3.28
CA THR A 308 -22.01 -25.88 -2.84
C THR A 308 -21.83 -26.40 -1.42
N GLU A 309 -20.59 -26.40 -0.92
CA GLU A 309 -20.20 -26.88 0.41
C GLU A 309 -18.88 -26.27 0.92
N PRO A 310 -18.52 -26.48 2.19
CA PRO A 310 -17.20 -26.13 2.73
C PRO A 310 -16.04 -26.77 1.95
N VAL A 311 -15.08 -25.94 1.54
CA VAL A 311 -13.87 -26.38 0.83
C VAL A 311 -12.60 -26.03 1.60
N GLN A 312 -11.50 -26.74 1.32
CA GLN A 312 -10.20 -26.47 1.92
C GLN A 312 -9.68 -25.10 1.46
N PRO A 313 -9.39 -24.16 2.39
CA PRO A 313 -8.97 -22.80 2.03
C PRO A 313 -7.74 -22.76 1.10
N TYR A 314 -6.76 -23.63 1.33
CA TYR A 314 -5.53 -23.69 0.53
C TYR A 314 -5.76 -24.20 -0.91
N SER A 315 -6.89 -24.86 -1.18
CA SER A 315 -7.22 -25.35 -2.52
C SER A 315 -7.84 -24.27 -3.41
N VAL A 316 -8.42 -23.22 -2.82
CA VAL A 316 -8.98 -22.07 -3.54
C VAL A 316 -7.89 -21.11 -3.97
N GLY A 317 -6.90 -20.84 -3.11
CA GLY A 317 -5.77 -19.96 -3.37
C GLY A 317 -4.89 -19.75 -2.13
N VAL A 318 -3.98 -18.77 -2.19
CA VAL A 318 -3.13 -18.42 -1.04
C VAL A 318 -3.98 -17.72 0.02
N ILE A 319 -3.98 -18.26 1.25
CA ILE A 319 -4.75 -17.69 2.37
C ILE A 319 -4.16 -16.33 2.75
N GLN A 320 -5.02 -15.31 2.83
CA GLN A 320 -4.59 -13.96 3.19
C GLN A 320 -3.87 -13.95 4.55
N GLY A 321 -2.69 -13.32 4.59
CA GLY A 321 -1.82 -13.26 5.77
C GLY A 321 -0.78 -14.39 5.89
N THR A 322 -0.85 -15.44 5.05
CA THR A 322 0.15 -16.54 5.08
C THR A 322 1.33 -16.33 4.13
N ALA A 323 1.08 -15.74 2.96
CA ALA A 323 2.09 -15.44 1.94
C ALA A 323 1.58 -14.32 1.00
N PRO A 324 2.46 -13.70 0.18
CA PRO A 324 2.04 -12.77 -0.86
C PRO A 324 1.06 -13.42 -1.84
N ALA A 325 0.21 -12.58 -2.47
CA ALA A 325 -0.71 -13.02 -3.51
C ALA A 325 -0.01 -13.82 -4.61
N ASN A 326 -0.65 -14.90 -5.07
CA ASN A 326 -0.08 -15.80 -6.08
C ASN A 326 -1.18 -16.27 -7.05
N LEU A 327 -0.77 -16.90 -8.15
CA LEU A 327 -1.70 -17.56 -9.07
C LEU A 327 -2.27 -18.82 -8.39
N SER A 328 -3.58 -18.99 -8.50
CA SER A 328 -4.25 -20.22 -8.05
C SER A 328 -4.37 -21.21 -9.20
N SER A 329 -4.25 -22.50 -8.91
CA SER A 329 -4.56 -23.55 -9.88
C SER A 329 -6.07 -23.75 -10.03
N ALA A 330 -6.87 -23.43 -9.00
CA ALA A 330 -8.32 -23.61 -8.98
C ALA A 330 -9.07 -22.50 -9.72
N LEU A 331 -8.74 -21.24 -9.43
CA LEU A 331 -9.36 -20.08 -10.05
C LEU A 331 -8.33 -19.23 -10.77
N LYS A 332 -8.65 -18.86 -12.00
CA LYS A 332 -7.85 -17.97 -12.82
C LYS A 332 -8.61 -16.69 -13.07
N VAL A 333 -8.02 -15.55 -12.71
CA VAL A 333 -8.57 -14.22 -12.98
C VAL A 333 -7.67 -13.58 -14.04
N GLU A 334 -8.22 -13.17 -15.17
CA GLU A 334 -7.46 -12.66 -16.32
C GLU A 334 -8.04 -11.37 -16.88
N PHE A 335 -7.20 -10.47 -17.37
CA PHE A 335 -7.62 -9.26 -18.08
C PHE A 335 -6.64 -8.89 -19.21
N GLY A 336 -7.00 -7.88 -20.01
CA GLY A 336 -6.15 -7.37 -21.09
C GLY A 336 -6.45 -8.01 -22.45
N PRO A 337 -5.68 -7.67 -23.50
CA PRO A 337 -5.91 -8.14 -24.88
C PRO A 337 -5.78 -9.66 -25.00
N SER A 338 -6.48 -10.28 -25.94
CA SER A 338 -6.45 -11.74 -26.14
C SER A 338 -5.06 -12.28 -26.53
N SER A 339 -4.22 -11.45 -27.16
CA SER A 339 -2.83 -11.79 -27.52
C SER A 339 -1.87 -11.75 -26.33
N THR A 340 -2.23 -11.04 -25.25
CA THR A 340 -1.36 -10.73 -24.11
C THR A 340 -2.19 -10.68 -22.82
N ARG A 341 -2.94 -11.76 -22.55
CA ARG A 341 -3.71 -11.90 -21.31
C ARG A 341 -2.78 -11.82 -20.10
N THR A 342 -3.22 -11.10 -19.09
CA THR A 342 -2.52 -10.95 -17.81
C THR A 342 -3.27 -11.73 -16.75
N ASP A 343 -2.59 -12.69 -16.14
CA ASP A 343 -3.10 -13.45 -15.00
C ASP A 343 -2.94 -12.59 -13.73
N MET A 344 -4.05 -12.35 -13.03
CA MET A 344 -4.12 -11.58 -11.79
C MET A 344 -3.88 -12.51 -10.58
N PRO A 345 -2.79 -12.34 -9.82
CA PRO A 345 -2.61 -13.00 -8.54
C PRO A 345 -3.62 -12.47 -7.53
N PHE A 346 -4.00 -13.30 -6.56
CA PHE A 346 -4.88 -12.89 -5.47
C PHE A 346 -4.58 -13.68 -4.19
N THR A 347 -5.02 -13.14 -3.06
CA THR A 347 -5.19 -13.91 -1.83
C THR A 347 -6.66 -14.22 -1.60
N VAL A 348 -6.94 -15.26 -0.84
CA VAL A 348 -8.31 -15.68 -0.51
C VAL A 348 -8.55 -15.55 0.98
N GLN A 349 -9.77 -15.14 1.35
CA GLN A 349 -10.25 -15.17 2.72
C GLN A 349 -11.65 -15.77 2.75
N PRO A 350 -11.93 -16.75 3.61
CA PRO A 350 -13.30 -17.20 3.84
C PRO A 350 -14.11 -16.07 4.50
N LEU A 351 -15.41 -16.02 4.18
CA LEU A 351 -16.32 -15.00 4.75
C LEU A 351 -16.38 -15.07 6.28
N SER A 352 -16.26 -16.28 6.83
CA SER A 352 -16.34 -16.57 8.27
C SER A 352 -15.56 -17.86 8.58
N PRO A 353 -14.96 -18.00 9.77
CA PRO A 353 -14.40 -19.28 10.23
C PRO A 353 -15.46 -20.40 10.33
N PHE A 354 -16.75 -20.06 10.29
CA PHE A 354 -17.90 -20.98 10.34
C PHE A 354 -18.64 -21.11 9.01
N ASP A 355 -18.14 -20.48 7.94
CA ASP A 355 -18.67 -20.64 6.58
C ASP A 355 -17.51 -20.67 5.59
N LEU A 356 -16.97 -21.88 5.39
CA LEU A 356 -15.89 -22.15 4.44
C LEU A 356 -16.41 -22.46 3.03
N SER A 357 -17.66 -22.12 2.70
CA SER A 357 -18.18 -22.23 1.32
C SER A 357 -18.16 -20.91 0.56
N ILE A 358 -17.86 -19.78 1.21
CA ILE A 358 -17.83 -18.47 0.55
C ILE A 358 -16.45 -17.84 0.75
N TYR A 359 -15.82 -17.45 -0.35
CA TYR A 359 -14.51 -16.81 -0.33
C TYR A 359 -14.53 -15.46 -1.06
N ASP A 360 -13.88 -14.49 -0.44
CA ASP A 360 -13.48 -13.25 -1.11
C ASP A 360 -12.05 -13.42 -1.64
N LEU A 361 -11.89 -13.16 -2.93
CA LEU A 361 -10.62 -13.08 -3.62
C LEU A 361 -10.21 -11.60 -3.67
N TYR A 362 -9.04 -11.31 -3.14
CA TYR A 362 -8.44 -9.98 -3.10
C TYR A 362 -7.36 -9.89 -4.19
N PRO A 363 -7.62 -9.19 -5.32
CA PRO A 363 -6.63 -8.98 -6.35
C PRO A 363 -5.36 -8.33 -5.79
N ALA A 364 -4.19 -8.74 -6.30
CA ALA A 364 -2.91 -8.21 -5.86
C ALA A 364 -2.69 -6.73 -6.21
N PHE A 365 -3.41 -6.23 -7.22
CA PHE A 365 -3.36 -4.85 -7.68
C PHE A 365 -4.69 -4.49 -8.38
N ASN A 366 -4.94 -3.19 -8.53
CA ASN A 366 -6.16 -2.67 -9.12
C ASN A 366 -6.27 -3.04 -10.61
N PHE A 367 -7.48 -3.33 -11.07
CA PHE A 367 -7.72 -3.48 -12.50
C PHE A 367 -7.53 -2.13 -13.23
N PRO A 368 -7.03 -2.11 -14.48
CA PRO A 368 -6.74 -0.85 -15.18
C PRO A 368 -7.96 0.05 -15.46
N GLY A 369 -9.17 -0.51 -15.45
CA GLY A 369 -10.41 0.20 -15.79
C GLY A 369 -10.64 0.34 -17.29
N ALA A 370 -11.78 0.91 -17.67
CA ALA A 370 -12.13 1.18 -19.07
C ALA A 370 -11.42 2.41 -19.67
N GLY A 371 -10.85 3.28 -18.83
CA GLY A 371 -10.38 4.61 -19.26
C GLY A 371 -11.51 5.47 -19.84
N PRO A 372 -11.21 6.68 -20.32
CA PRO A 372 -12.22 7.53 -20.95
C PRO A 372 -12.67 6.95 -22.30
N THR A 373 -13.93 7.22 -22.67
CA THR A 373 -14.60 6.67 -23.88
C THR A 373 -13.87 6.93 -25.22
N PHE A 374 -12.97 7.91 -25.28
CA PHE A 374 -12.18 8.28 -26.45
C PHE A 374 -10.71 7.77 -26.41
N GLY A 375 -10.29 7.09 -25.34
CA GLY A 375 -8.98 6.45 -25.20
C GLY A 375 -9.11 4.92 -25.26
N SER A 376 -8.43 4.28 -26.21
CA SER A 376 -8.60 2.88 -26.65
C SER A 376 -8.19 1.79 -25.62
N CYS A 377 -8.68 1.82 -24.38
CA CYS A 377 -8.32 0.85 -23.32
C CYS A 377 -9.32 -0.31 -23.13
N GLY A 378 -10.40 -0.39 -23.92
CA GLY A 378 -11.53 -1.33 -23.68
C GLY A 378 -11.19 -2.84 -23.67
N THR A 379 -9.97 -3.23 -24.03
CA THR A 379 -9.48 -4.61 -23.85
C THR A 379 -9.01 -4.90 -22.42
N PHE A 380 -8.60 -3.89 -21.67
CA PHE A 380 -8.10 -4.01 -20.30
C PHE A 380 -9.19 -3.92 -19.23
N SER A 381 -10.40 -3.47 -19.58
CA SER A 381 -11.55 -3.43 -18.67
C SER A 381 -12.28 -4.75 -18.51
N ARG A 382 -12.14 -5.67 -19.46
CA ARG A 382 -12.76 -6.99 -19.35
C ARG A 382 -11.92 -7.88 -18.44
N VAL A 383 -12.55 -8.39 -17.39
CA VAL A 383 -11.98 -9.38 -16.48
C VAL A 383 -12.71 -10.70 -16.70
N ASP A 384 -11.97 -11.71 -17.14
CA ASP A 384 -12.45 -13.08 -17.28
C ASP A 384 -12.07 -13.88 -16.02
N ILE A 385 -13.01 -14.66 -15.48
CA ILE A 385 -12.79 -15.54 -14.33
C ILE A 385 -13.05 -16.97 -14.81
N THR A 386 -12.07 -17.85 -14.64
CA THR A 386 -12.13 -19.26 -15.00
C THR A 386 -11.96 -20.13 -13.77
N ILE A 387 -12.83 -21.12 -13.61
CA ILE A 387 -12.71 -22.18 -12.60
C ILE A 387 -12.23 -23.44 -13.31
N ASN A 388 -11.13 -24.00 -12.83
CA ASN A 388 -10.55 -25.23 -13.36
C ASN A 388 -11.11 -26.46 -12.63
N PRO A 389 -11.48 -27.53 -13.35
CA PRO A 389 -11.88 -28.79 -12.73
C PRO A 389 -10.68 -29.50 -12.08
N GLY A 390 -10.94 -30.26 -11.01
CA GLY A 390 -10.01 -31.14 -10.33
C GLY A 390 -9.03 -30.42 -9.40
N GLN A 391 -9.37 -29.23 -8.90
CA GLN A 391 -8.43 -28.36 -8.17
C GLN A 391 -8.94 -27.93 -6.79
N VAL A 392 -10.24 -27.66 -6.66
CA VAL A 392 -10.87 -27.30 -5.38
C VAL A 392 -11.19 -28.58 -4.62
N ALA A 393 -10.64 -28.69 -3.41
CA ALA A 393 -10.83 -29.85 -2.53
C ALA A 393 -11.86 -29.54 -1.46
N ASP A 394 -12.76 -30.49 -1.18
CA ASP A 394 -13.68 -30.41 -0.04
C ASP A 394 -13.00 -30.84 1.29
N LEU A 395 -13.80 -30.91 2.35
CA LEU A 395 -13.33 -31.40 3.65
C LEU A 395 -13.39 -32.93 3.78
N ALA A 396 -13.86 -33.66 2.77
CA ALA A 396 -14.01 -35.11 2.85
C ALA A 396 -12.65 -35.81 2.93
N ASN A 397 -12.66 -37.06 3.36
CA ASN A 397 -11.47 -37.88 3.45
C ASN A 397 -11.83 -39.32 3.10
N ASN A 398 -11.94 -39.60 1.81
CA ASN A 398 -12.39 -40.87 1.26
C ASN A 398 -11.19 -41.73 0.85
N PRO A 399 -11.30 -43.06 0.88
CA PRO A 399 -10.25 -43.94 0.35
C PRO A 399 -9.93 -43.58 -1.11
N ASP A 400 -8.66 -43.40 -1.42
CA ASP A 400 -8.22 -43.13 -2.79
C ASP A 400 -8.60 -44.32 -3.68
N PRO A 401 -9.38 -44.12 -4.76
CA PRO A 401 -9.74 -45.19 -5.68
C PRO A 401 -8.54 -45.90 -6.32
N ALA A 402 -7.40 -45.22 -6.44
CA ALA A 402 -6.16 -45.74 -7.00
C ALA A 402 -5.27 -46.43 -5.95
N ASP A 403 -5.32 -45.99 -4.70
CA ASP A 403 -4.61 -46.59 -3.57
C ASP A 403 -5.47 -46.52 -2.29
N PRO A 404 -6.32 -47.54 -2.03
CA PRO A 404 -7.23 -47.54 -0.89
C PRO A 404 -6.55 -47.47 0.49
N ALA A 405 -5.22 -47.55 0.57
CA ALA A 405 -4.46 -47.32 1.80
C ALA A 405 -4.29 -45.81 2.13
N ASN A 406 -4.48 -44.93 1.15
CA ASN A 406 -4.46 -43.49 1.30
C ASN A 406 -5.88 -42.93 1.28
N PHE A 407 -6.06 -41.75 1.87
CA PHE A 407 -7.32 -41.04 1.86
C PHE A 407 -7.13 -39.67 1.20
N ILE A 408 -8.09 -39.28 0.38
CA ILE A 408 -8.08 -38.04 -0.40
C ILE A 408 -9.44 -37.32 -0.27
N PRO A 409 -9.47 -35.99 -0.41
CA PRO A 409 -10.71 -35.24 -0.55
C PRO A 409 -11.35 -35.47 -1.91
N ASN A 410 -12.62 -35.10 -2.05
CA ASN A 410 -13.22 -34.98 -3.37
C ASN A 410 -12.80 -33.66 -4.01
N TYR A 411 -12.69 -33.66 -5.34
CA TYR A 411 -12.33 -32.48 -6.10
C TYR A 411 -13.48 -32.07 -7.00
N ASN A 412 -13.63 -30.75 -7.24
CA ASN A 412 -14.60 -30.25 -8.20
C ASN A 412 -14.45 -30.92 -9.56
N ILE A 413 -15.54 -31.30 -10.19
CA ILE A 413 -15.55 -31.94 -11.52
C ILE A 413 -15.94 -30.96 -12.62
N LEU A 414 -16.71 -29.93 -12.29
CA LEU A 414 -17.12 -28.93 -13.27
C LEU A 414 -16.11 -27.78 -13.31
N GLY A 415 -15.84 -27.33 -14.54
CA GLY A 415 -15.20 -26.04 -14.80
C GLY A 415 -16.23 -25.00 -15.22
N GLY A 416 -15.78 -23.79 -15.48
CA GLY A 416 -16.64 -22.76 -16.04
C GLY A 416 -15.92 -21.44 -16.18
N THR A 417 -16.50 -20.57 -16.98
CA THR A 417 -16.03 -19.21 -17.12
C THR A 417 -17.17 -18.24 -16.88
N THR A 418 -16.83 -17.10 -16.31
CA THR A 418 -17.69 -15.92 -16.27
C THR A 418 -16.83 -14.69 -16.51
N TYR A 419 -17.44 -13.53 -16.71
CA TYR A 419 -16.70 -12.30 -16.90
C TYR A 419 -17.47 -11.11 -16.39
N PHE A 420 -16.78 -10.02 -16.18
CA PHE A 420 -17.36 -8.70 -15.97
C PHE A 420 -16.51 -7.65 -16.67
N VAL A 421 -17.06 -6.45 -16.84
CA VAL A 421 -16.40 -5.30 -17.44
C VAL A 421 -16.34 -4.19 -16.40
N THR A 422 -15.12 -3.78 -16.07
CA THR A 422 -14.90 -2.69 -15.13
C THR A 422 -15.34 -1.35 -15.71
N GLY A 423 -15.84 -0.46 -14.86
CA GLY A 423 -16.07 0.94 -15.17
C GLY A 423 -14.79 1.77 -15.21
N GLU A 424 -14.97 3.08 -15.12
CA GLU A 424 -13.87 4.00 -14.80
C GLU A 424 -13.51 3.85 -13.32
N GLY A 425 -12.22 3.84 -13.00
CA GLY A 425 -11.74 3.79 -11.61
C GLY A 425 -10.66 4.85 -11.36
N PRO A 426 -9.92 4.76 -10.24
CA PRO A 426 -8.92 5.76 -9.84
C PRO A 426 -7.70 5.85 -10.78
N GLY A 427 -7.72 5.12 -11.91
CA GLY A 427 -6.68 5.06 -12.91
C GLY A 427 -5.41 4.37 -12.41
N MET A 428 -4.60 3.90 -13.35
CA MET A 428 -3.22 3.48 -13.07
C MET A 428 -2.28 4.65 -13.37
N VAL A 429 -1.20 4.74 -12.61
CA VAL A 429 -0.22 5.83 -12.77
C VAL A 429 1.11 5.27 -13.29
N ASN A 430 1.68 5.95 -14.28
CA ASN A 430 3.06 5.81 -14.71
C ASN A 430 3.69 7.20 -14.83
N ALA A 431 4.11 7.75 -13.69
CA ALA A 431 4.67 9.10 -13.59
C ALA A 431 6.20 9.09 -13.78
N PRO A 432 6.82 10.17 -14.28
CA PRO A 432 8.28 10.29 -14.33
C PRO A 432 8.88 10.24 -12.92
N VAL A 433 10.17 9.91 -12.85
CA VAL A 433 10.92 9.84 -11.59
C VAL A 433 12.11 10.81 -11.60
N THR A 434 12.61 11.11 -10.40
CA THR A 434 13.85 11.89 -10.19
C THR A 434 14.98 11.38 -11.09
N PRO A 435 15.75 12.28 -11.74
CA PRO A 435 15.77 13.73 -11.53
C PRO A 435 14.69 14.55 -12.26
N ASP A 436 13.87 13.95 -13.13
CA ASP A 436 12.98 14.68 -14.04
C ASP A 436 11.55 14.88 -13.50
N ALA A 437 11.37 14.89 -12.18
CA ALA A 437 10.06 14.99 -11.54
C ALA A 437 10.05 15.98 -10.37
N ILE A 438 8.95 16.73 -10.26
CA ILE A 438 8.59 17.56 -9.10
C ILE A 438 7.23 17.10 -8.58
N TYR A 439 7.10 16.98 -7.27
CA TYR A 439 5.89 16.48 -6.61
C TYR A 439 5.12 17.64 -6.00
N LEU A 440 3.80 17.66 -6.20
CA LEU A 440 2.92 18.74 -5.75
C LEU A 440 1.87 18.19 -4.82
N SER A 441 1.69 18.80 -3.65
CA SER A 441 0.55 18.50 -2.77
C SER A 441 -0.63 19.38 -3.11
N ARG A 442 -1.83 18.84 -2.94
CA ARG A 442 -3.11 19.54 -3.06
C ARG A 442 -3.87 19.36 -1.75
N SER A 443 -4.51 20.42 -1.28
CA SER A 443 -5.28 20.40 -0.02
C SER A 443 -6.72 20.87 -0.23
N GLY A 444 -7.55 20.84 0.82
CA GLY A 444 -8.92 21.37 0.77
C GLY A 444 -9.94 20.33 0.35
N ALA A 445 -10.87 20.67 -0.55
CA ALA A 445 -11.99 19.79 -0.90
C ALA A 445 -11.58 18.51 -1.65
N LEU A 446 -10.44 18.55 -2.36
CA LEU A 446 -9.88 17.44 -3.13
C LEU A 446 -8.38 17.31 -2.81
N PRO A 447 -8.01 16.79 -1.64
CA PRO A 447 -6.62 16.64 -1.24
C PRO A 447 -5.94 15.53 -2.05
N GLY A 448 -4.65 15.67 -2.33
CA GLY A 448 -3.98 14.72 -3.21
C GLY A 448 -2.59 15.11 -3.65
N ILE A 449 -2.08 14.40 -4.65
CA ILE A 449 -0.74 14.59 -5.21
C ILE A 449 -0.82 14.69 -6.73
N SER A 450 -0.05 15.61 -7.30
CA SER A 450 0.24 15.72 -8.73
C SER A 450 1.75 15.65 -8.97
N VAL A 451 2.17 15.19 -10.14
CA VAL A 451 3.60 15.12 -10.52
C VAL A 451 3.83 15.92 -11.78
N VAL A 452 4.80 16.82 -11.76
CA VAL A 452 5.25 17.57 -12.94
C VAL A 452 6.32 16.74 -13.67
N ASP A 453 6.12 16.54 -14.97
CA ASP A 453 7.15 15.98 -15.86
C ASP A 453 8.06 17.08 -16.38
N LEU A 454 9.36 17.01 -16.08
CA LEU A 454 10.31 18.04 -16.50
C LEU A 454 10.80 17.84 -17.94
N ASN A 455 10.87 16.61 -18.45
CA ASN A 455 11.47 16.34 -19.76
C ASN A 455 10.42 16.04 -20.84
N GLY A 456 9.25 15.49 -20.51
CA GLY A 456 8.11 15.47 -21.41
C GLY A 456 8.13 14.39 -22.51
N PHE A 457 9.09 13.46 -22.49
CA PHE A 457 9.27 12.41 -23.50
C PHE A 457 9.18 10.99 -22.91
N GLY A 458 8.55 10.85 -21.75
CA GLY A 458 8.29 9.56 -21.10
C GLY A 458 7.21 8.75 -21.81
N GLN A 459 7.31 7.42 -21.71
CA GLN A 459 6.24 6.51 -22.15
C GLN A 459 5.30 6.17 -20.98
N GLY A 460 4.90 7.23 -20.27
CA GLY A 460 3.99 7.18 -19.14
C GLY A 460 2.53 6.88 -19.52
N THR A 461 1.65 7.03 -18.55
CA THR A 461 0.20 7.09 -18.75
C THR A 461 -0.16 8.50 -19.25
N GLY A 462 -1.17 8.62 -20.11
CA GLY A 462 -1.52 9.89 -20.73
C GLY A 462 -2.44 9.75 -21.94
N ASN A 463 -2.66 10.84 -22.70
CA ASN A 463 -3.48 10.78 -23.90
C ASN A 463 -2.62 10.31 -25.10
N PRO A 464 -2.88 9.11 -25.67
CA PRO A 464 -2.07 8.55 -26.77
C PRO A 464 -2.24 9.29 -28.11
N SER A 465 -3.20 10.21 -28.22
CA SER A 465 -3.51 10.90 -29.47
C SER A 465 -2.34 11.78 -29.92
N PHE A 466 -1.98 11.74 -31.20
CA PHE A 466 -0.98 12.64 -31.79
C PHE A 466 -1.22 12.83 -33.29
N ILE A 467 -0.66 13.90 -33.86
CA ILE A 467 -0.58 14.12 -35.32
C ILE A 467 0.89 14.30 -35.68
N GLU A 468 1.34 13.59 -36.71
CA GLU A 468 2.75 13.67 -37.12
C GLU A 468 3.14 15.09 -37.54
N GLY A 469 4.20 15.62 -36.92
CA GLY A 469 4.71 16.97 -37.17
C GLY A 469 3.85 18.12 -36.62
N GLN A 470 2.72 17.82 -35.97
CA GLN A 470 1.82 18.83 -35.39
C GLN A 470 1.59 18.55 -33.91
N PRO A 471 2.41 19.12 -33.00
CA PRO A 471 2.16 19.01 -31.57
C PRO A 471 0.79 19.62 -31.23
N ILE A 472 0.06 18.97 -30.32
CA ILE A 472 -1.26 19.40 -29.85
C ILE A 472 -1.22 19.47 -28.33
N GLU A 473 -1.78 20.52 -27.74
CA GLU A 473 -1.81 20.72 -26.30
C GLU A 473 -2.52 19.56 -25.58
N GLY A 474 -1.88 18.98 -24.56
CA GLY A 474 -2.45 17.87 -23.77
C GLY A 474 -2.42 16.49 -24.44
N ASN A 475 -1.87 16.40 -25.65
CA ASN A 475 -1.61 15.16 -26.38
C ASN A 475 -0.16 14.72 -26.20
N THR A 476 0.15 13.45 -26.50
CA THR A 476 1.47 12.88 -26.24
C THR A 476 2.57 13.50 -27.10
N ASN A 477 3.70 13.82 -26.45
CA ASN A 477 4.97 14.20 -27.07
C ASN A 477 5.91 13.01 -27.25
N PHE A 478 5.58 11.83 -26.72
CA PHE A 478 6.40 10.62 -26.88
C PHE A 478 6.76 10.29 -28.34
N PRO A 479 5.86 10.43 -29.33
CA PRO A 479 6.19 10.21 -30.74
C PRO A 479 7.25 11.16 -31.31
N TYR A 480 7.51 12.30 -30.65
CA TYR A 480 8.55 13.25 -31.06
C TYR A 480 9.93 12.93 -30.46
N ASN A 481 10.02 11.97 -29.54
CA ASN A 481 11.30 11.47 -29.02
C ASN A 481 12.15 10.93 -30.19
N ALA A 482 13.36 11.47 -30.36
CA ALA A 482 14.25 11.12 -31.48
C ALA A 482 14.58 9.62 -31.54
N ASN A 483 14.66 8.93 -30.39
CA ASN A 483 14.88 7.48 -30.36
C ASN A 483 13.68 6.70 -30.89
N VAL A 484 12.46 7.18 -30.66
CA VAL A 484 11.23 6.57 -31.19
C VAL A 484 11.15 6.77 -32.70
N ARG A 485 11.53 7.95 -33.20
CA ARG A 485 11.40 8.30 -34.63
C ARG A 485 12.46 7.67 -35.52
N PHE A 486 13.71 7.64 -35.04
CA PHE A 486 14.86 7.38 -35.91
C PHE A 486 15.60 6.09 -35.60
N GLN A 487 15.34 5.45 -34.45
CA GLN A 487 16.01 4.20 -34.09
C GLN A 487 15.05 3.01 -34.16
N THR A 488 15.57 1.88 -34.64
CA THR A 488 14.85 0.60 -34.66
C THR A 488 15.69 -0.46 -33.93
N GLY A 489 15.05 -1.53 -33.47
CA GLY A 489 15.73 -2.62 -32.78
C GLY A 489 16.32 -2.25 -31.41
N LEU A 490 15.80 -1.19 -30.78
CA LEU A 490 16.08 -0.93 -29.36
C LEU A 490 15.50 -2.06 -28.49
N ARG A 491 16.09 -2.26 -27.32
CA ARG A 491 15.70 -3.30 -26.35
C ARG A 491 15.45 -2.67 -24.98
N PRO A 492 14.22 -2.67 -24.43
CA PRO A 492 12.98 -3.05 -25.11
C PRO A 492 12.72 -2.15 -26.36
N PRO A 493 11.91 -2.64 -27.33
CA PRO A 493 11.46 -1.81 -28.43
C PRO A 493 10.64 -0.61 -27.93
N LEU A 494 10.90 0.58 -28.46
CA LEU A 494 10.07 1.75 -28.22
C LEU A 494 9.03 1.84 -29.34
N SER A 495 7.78 2.03 -28.96
CA SER A 495 6.66 2.14 -29.88
C SER A 495 5.68 3.20 -29.41
N VAL A 496 5.05 3.90 -30.35
CA VAL A 496 4.01 4.87 -30.02
C VAL A 496 2.84 4.17 -29.33
N GLY A 497 2.39 4.74 -28.21
CA GLY A 497 1.26 4.22 -27.45
C GLY A 497 -0.06 4.31 -28.20
N THR A 498 -1.00 3.45 -27.85
CA THR A 498 -2.33 3.39 -28.51
C THR A 498 -3.49 3.56 -27.54
N CYS A 499 -3.21 3.56 -26.24
CA CYS A 499 -4.20 3.61 -25.18
C CYS A 499 -3.70 4.48 -24.01
N THR A 500 -4.54 4.79 -23.02
CA THR A 500 -4.12 5.70 -21.93
C THR A 500 -3.08 5.11 -20.98
N LEU A 501 -2.93 3.78 -20.99
CA LEU A 501 -1.93 3.03 -20.22
C LEU A 501 -0.50 3.28 -20.70
N ASP A 502 -0.31 3.48 -22.01
CA ASP A 502 0.96 3.69 -22.69
C ASP A 502 1.01 5.02 -23.45
N GLY A 503 0.08 5.93 -23.14
CA GLY A 503 -0.16 7.14 -23.93
C GLY A 503 1.03 8.08 -24.00
N GLY A 504 1.90 8.06 -22.98
CA GLY A 504 3.09 8.90 -22.92
C GLY A 504 2.81 10.31 -22.39
N SER A 505 3.89 11.02 -22.13
CA SER A 505 3.86 12.37 -21.56
C SER A 505 3.31 13.40 -22.53
N ALA A 506 2.60 14.41 -22.02
CA ALA A 506 2.09 15.54 -22.79
C ALA A 506 3.13 16.66 -23.03
N GLY A 507 4.36 16.51 -22.52
CA GLY A 507 5.45 17.47 -22.69
C GLY A 507 6.05 17.99 -21.40
N ALA A 508 7.08 18.82 -21.51
CA ALA A 508 7.75 19.42 -20.37
C ALA A 508 6.80 20.36 -19.59
N PHE A 509 6.89 20.33 -18.26
CA PHE A 509 6.04 21.01 -17.29
C PHE A 509 4.55 20.60 -17.27
N PHE A 510 4.15 19.59 -18.05
CA PHE A 510 2.81 19.02 -17.92
C PHE A 510 2.71 18.13 -16.68
N LEU A 511 1.51 18.06 -16.12
CA LEU A 511 1.21 17.12 -15.06
C LEU A 511 1.08 15.71 -15.64
N ALA A 512 1.73 14.74 -15.00
CA ALA A 512 1.50 13.32 -15.26
C ALA A 512 0.03 12.99 -15.01
N ARG A 513 -0.53 12.11 -15.83
CA ARG A 513 -1.93 11.71 -15.75
C ARG A 513 -2.07 10.22 -15.51
N ASP A 514 -3.13 9.83 -14.83
CA ASP A 514 -3.51 8.41 -14.72
C ASP A 514 -4.15 7.89 -16.03
N THR A 515 -4.57 6.61 -16.05
CA THR A 515 -5.27 6.03 -17.21
C THR A 515 -6.68 6.59 -17.44
N SER A 516 -7.24 7.30 -16.46
CA SER A 516 -8.50 8.05 -16.56
C SER A 516 -8.29 9.50 -17.02
N LEU A 517 -7.02 9.89 -17.28
CA LEU A 517 -6.57 11.23 -17.66
C LEU A 517 -6.70 12.30 -16.56
N ASN A 518 -6.79 11.91 -15.29
CA ASN A 518 -6.73 12.82 -14.16
C ASN A 518 -5.28 13.18 -13.83
N ASP A 519 -5.02 14.46 -13.55
CA ASP A 519 -3.71 14.96 -13.12
C ASP A 519 -3.48 14.88 -11.60
N GLN A 520 -4.54 14.57 -10.84
CA GLN A 520 -4.49 14.26 -9.43
C GLN A 520 -4.26 12.74 -9.27
N VAL A 521 -3.00 12.34 -9.44
CA VAL A 521 -2.57 10.93 -9.47
C VAL A 521 -2.66 10.22 -8.11
N VAL A 522 -2.87 10.97 -7.03
CA VAL A 522 -3.32 10.46 -5.73
C VAL A 522 -4.50 11.29 -5.28
N ALA A 523 -5.61 10.64 -4.93
CA ALA A 523 -6.87 11.26 -4.54
C ALA A 523 -7.50 10.53 -3.34
N PRO A 524 -8.53 11.11 -2.68
CA PRO A 524 -9.26 10.41 -1.62
C PRO A 524 -9.90 9.11 -2.15
N PRO A 525 -9.98 8.05 -1.32
CA PRO A 525 -9.64 7.98 0.10
C PRO A 525 -8.17 7.59 0.37
N LEU A 526 -7.28 7.56 -0.62
CA LEU A 526 -5.87 7.17 -0.40
C LEU A 526 -5.12 8.11 0.53
N VAL A 527 -5.50 9.39 0.52
CA VAL A 527 -5.07 10.43 1.45
C VAL A 527 -6.24 11.33 1.80
N SER A 528 -6.22 11.90 3.00
CA SER A 528 -7.21 12.83 3.51
C SER A 528 -6.68 14.26 3.69
N ASP A 529 -5.39 14.45 3.94
CA ASP A 529 -4.74 15.77 3.91
C ASP A 529 -3.22 15.65 3.70
N VAL A 530 -2.69 16.15 2.58
CA VAL A 530 -1.24 16.08 2.31
C VAL A 530 -0.55 17.34 2.82
N THR A 531 0.21 17.18 3.90
CA THR A 531 0.86 18.31 4.60
C THR A 531 2.37 18.42 4.35
N ASP A 532 3.05 17.28 4.15
CA ASP A 532 4.48 17.25 3.83
C ASP A 532 4.86 15.98 3.05
N MET A 533 5.95 16.03 2.28
CA MET A 533 6.39 14.94 1.42
C MET A 533 7.91 14.88 1.30
N MET A 534 8.50 13.67 1.27
CA MET A 534 9.92 13.46 0.95
C MET A 534 10.17 12.11 0.26
N LEU A 535 11.15 12.06 -0.64
CA LEU A 535 11.62 10.83 -1.28
C LEU A 535 12.74 10.17 -0.47
N GLY A 536 12.65 8.87 -0.21
CA GLY A 536 13.69 8.09 0.49
C GLY A 536 14.56 7.25 -0.44
N HIS A 537 14.84 6.01 -0.02
CA HIS A 537 15.61 5.04 -0.80
C HIS A 537 14.95 4.70 -2.13
N PRO A 538 15.74 4.36 -3.16
CA PRO A 538 15.22 3.86 -4.42
C PRO A 538 14.62 2.46 -4.23
N LEU A 539 13.49 2.21 -4.91
CA LEU A 539 12.69 0.98 -4.69
C LEU A 539 13.38 -0.28 -5.20
N ASP A 540 14.24 -0.15 -6.20
CA ASP A 540 14.94 -1.26 -6.84
C ASP A 540 16.00 -1.92 -5.95
N GLY A 541 16.46 -1.25 -4.89
CA GLY A 541 17.30 -1.86 -3.86
C GLY A 541 16.53 -2.79 -2.91
N THR A 542 15.20 -2.68 -2.87
CA THR A 542 14.34 -3.45 -1.95
C THR A 542 13.57 -4.55 -2.67
N PHE A 543 13.09 -4.28 -3.89
CA PHE A 543 12.38 -5.27 -4.70
C PHE A 543 13.34 -5.93 -5.70
N ASN A 544 13.51 -7.26 -5.65
CA ASN A 544 14.34 -7.99 -6.62
C ASN A 544 13.47 -8.71 -7.67
N ASN A 545 13.86 -8.64 -8.94
CA ASN A 545 13.16 -9.26 -10.08
C ASN A 545 14.00 -10.34 -10.80
N ALA A 546 15.11 -10.80 -10.20
CA ALA A 546 15.87 -11.93 -10.70
C ALA A 546 15.01 -13.21 -10.76
N LYS A 547 15.37 -14.17 -11.61
CA LYS A 547 14.66 -15.46 -11.66
C LYS A 547 14.71 -16.18 -10.30
N TYR A 548 13.63 -16.89 -9.93
CA TYR A 548 13.59 -17.75 -8.74
C TYR A 548 14.89 -18.60 -8.61
N PRO A 549 15.51 -18.70 -7.41
CA PRO A 549 15.00 -18.31 -6.09
C PRO A 549 15.25 -16.85 -5.66
N PHE A 550 15.72 -15.96 -6.55
CA PHE A 550 16.29 -14.67 -6.13
C PHE A 550 15.42 -13.42 -6.39
N GLY A 551 14.21 -13.53 -6.96
CA GLY A 551 13.38 -12.34 -7.20
C GLY A 551 11.92 -12.65 -7.53
N CYS A 552 11.63 -13.08 -8.76
CA CYS A 552 10.29 -13.45 -9.17
C CYS A 552 9.90 -14.82 -8.64
N LEU A 553 9.04 -14.81 -7.61
CA LEU A 553 8.56 -16.01 -6.91
C LEU A 553 7.50 -16.79 -7.70
N ALA A 554 6.85 -16.15 -8.67
CA ALA A 554 5.79 -16.74 -9.49
C ALA A 554 5.88 -16.33 -10.97
N GLY A 555 5.60 -17.29 -11.86
CA GLY A 555 5.71 -17.15 -13.32
C GLY A 555 7.10 -17.50 -13.90
N ASN A 556 7.19 -17.63 -15.23
CA ASN A 556 8.47 -17.67 -15.96
C ASN A 556 9.13 -16.27 -16.09
N GLY A 557 8.74 -15.32 -15.23
CA GLY A 557 9.15 -13.92 -15.26
C GLY A 557 10.56 -13.68 -14.73
N GLY A 558 11.05 -12.45 -14.92
CA GLY A 558 12.42 -12.03 -14.59
C GLY A 558 13.47 -12.39 -15.66
N SER A 559 14.63 -11.74 -15.61
CA SER A 559 15.75 -11.97 -16.53
C SER A 559 16.97 -12.47 -15.76
N VAL A 560 17.78 -13.33 -16.37
CA VAL A 560 19.08 -13.71 -15.78
C VAL A 560 20.05 -12.53 -15.74
N CYS A 561 19.81 -11.50 -16.56
CA CYS A 561 20.59 -10.27 -16.59
C CYS A 561 20.11 -9.23 -15.58
N THR A 562 19.16 -9.56 -14.72
CA THR A 562 18.69 -8.67 -13.64
C THR A 562 19.15 -9.16 -12.26
N LEU A 563 20.24 -9.92 -12.20
CA LEU A 563 20.89 -10.26 -10.93
C LEU A 563 21.62 -9.05 -10.36
N ASP A 564 21.50 -8.81 -9.04
CA ASP A 564 22.10 -7.64 -8.38
C ASP A 564 23.62 -7.55 -8.60
N GLY A 565 24.31 -8.69 -8.70
CA GLY A 565 25.75 -8.74 -9.01
C GLY A 565 26.15 -8.15 -10.38
N LEU A 566 25.19 -7.98 -11.30
CA LEU A 566 25.40 -7.33 -12.60
C LEU A 566 25.03 -5.85 -12.59
N LYS A 567 24.38 -5.35 -11.54
CA LYS A 567 24.12 -3.93 -11.38
C LYS A 567 25.37 -3.25 -10.84
N VAL A 568 26.15 -2.62 -11.70
CA VAL A 568 27.41 -1.97 -11.35
C VAL A 568 27.39 -0.55 -11.84
N ILE A 569 27.29 0.40 -10.92
CA ILE A 569 27.20 1.82 -11.22
C ILE A 569 28.62 2.39 -11.36
N ASN A 570 28.96 2.83 -12.56
CA ASN A 570 30.22 3.52 -12.87
C ASN A 570 29.91 4.90 -13.43
N ALA A 571 30.41 5.93 -12.76
CA ALA A 571 30.17 7.32 -13.15
C ALA A 571 31.42 8.16 -12.90
N ASN A 572 31.54 9.29 -13.59
CA ASN A 572 32.44 10.38 -13.25
C ASN A 572 31.65 11.70 -13.16
N ILE A 573 32.28 12.72 -12.57
CA ILE A 573 31.80 14.09 -12.68
C ILE A 573 32.10 14.55 -14.11
N GLY A 574 31.06 15.00 -14.82
CA GLY A 574 31.14 15.46 -16.20
C GLY A 574 32.02 16.71 -16.37
N GLY A 575 32.25 17.10 -17.62
CA GLY A 575 33.07 18.27 -17.97
C GLY A 575 32.36 19.63 -17.83
N GLY A 576 31.04 19.65 -17.57
CA GLY A 576 30.23 20.85 -17.35
C GLY A 576 29.25 20.62 -16.20
N GLY A 577 29.05 21.64 -15.36
CA GLY A 577 28.09 21.66 -14.25
C GLY A 577 28.30 20.59 -13.18
N ASN A 578 27.34 20.52 -12.25
CA ASN A 578 27.22 19.46 -11.25
C ASN A 578 26.47 18.23 -11.77
N THR A 579 26.91 17.64 -12.89
CA THR A 579 26.26 16.46 -13.49
C THR A 579 27.18 15.24 -13.48
N LEU A 580 26.61 14.07 -13.17
CA LEU A 580 27.30 12.79 -13.32
C LEU A 580 27.11 12.24 -14.72
N THR A 581 28.18 11.69 -15.30
CA THR A 581 28.12 10.97 -16.58
C THR A 581 28.49 9.51 -16.38
N PRO A 582 27.78 8.56 -17.02
CA PRO A 582 28.12 7.15 -16.92
C PRO A 582 29.45 6.85 -17.62
N LEU A 583 30.19 5.88 -17.09
CA LEU A 583 31.43 5.36 -17.69
C LEU A 583 31.25 3.91 -18.15
N GLY A 584 31.95 3.54 -19.22
CA GLY A 584 31.97 2.15 -19.71
C GLY A 584 32.51 1.15 -18.68
N ALA A 585 32.34 -0.14 -18.98
CA ALA A 585 32.79 -1.24 -18.10
C ALA A 585 34.29 -1.14 -17.76
N GLY A 586 34.63 -1.23 -16.47
CA GLY A 586 36.00 -1.06 -15.97
C GLY A 586 36.41 0.39 -15.64
N GLY A 587 35.49 1.36 -15.80
CA GLY A 587 35.66 2.72 -15.30
C GLY A 587 35.79 2.80 -13.78
N PHE A 588 36.35 3.90 -13.27
CA PHE A 588 36.50 4.13 -11.83
C PHE A 588 35.13 4.30 -11.17
N GLN A 589 34.90 3.61 -10.05
CA GLN A 589 33.67 3.76 -9.25
C GLN A 589 33.77 5.00 -8.36
N ILE A 590 32.87 5.97 -8.57
CA ILE A 590 32.63 7.01 -7.58
C ILE A 590 32.06 6.36 -6.31
N GLY A 591 32.55 6.81 -5.15
CA GLY A 591 31.90 6.56 -3.86
C GLY A 591 31.94 5.13 -3.33
N GLY A 592 32.60 4.18 -4.01
CA GLY A 592 32.64 2.78 -3.57
C GLY A 592 31.28 2.09 -3.61
N LEU A 593 30.43 2.47 -4.58
CA LEU A 593 29.12 1.86 -4.80
C LEU A 593 29.28 0.36 -5.09
N MET A 594 28.76 -0.47 -4.20
CA MET A 594 28.82 -1.93 -4.34
C MET A 594 27.90 -2.42 -5.47
N ALA A 595 28.18 -3.60 -6.01
CA ALA A 595 27.25 -4.24 -6.93
C ALA A 595 25.88 -4.43 -6.27
N GLY A 596 24.80 -4.13 -7.01
CA GLY A 596 23.43 -4.14 -6.49
C GLY A 596 22.96 -2.80 -5.91
N TYR A 597 23.78 -1.74 -5.92
CA TYR A 597 23.34 -0.44 -5.42
C TYR A 597 22.11 0.10 -6.15
N GLY A 598 21.20 0.75 -5.42
CA GLY A 598 19.94 1.29 -5.96
C GLY A 598 20.14 2.35 -7.03
N ASN A 599 19.08 2.63 -7.80
CA ASN A 599 19.11 3.62 -8.88
C ASN A 599 19.58 4.99 -8.38
N LEU A 600 20.43 5.67 -9.14
CA LEU A 600 20.91 7.00 -8.76
C LEU A 600 19.86 8.07 -9.07
N VAL A 601 19.72 9.02 -8.14
CA VAL A 601 18.91 10.25 -8.36
C VAL A 601 19.51 11.19 -9.42
N SER A 602 20.72 10.88 -9.89
CA SER A 602 21.43 11.64 -10.93
C SER A 602 21.13 11.15 -12.35
N PHE A 603 20.58 9.94 -12.52
CA PHE A 603 20.34 9.36 -13.84
C PHE A 603 18.86 9.07 -14.05
N ALA A 604 18.31 9.65 -15.11
CA ALA A 604 16.97 9.34 -15.58
C ALA A 604 16.98 8.03 -16.41
N PRO A 605 16.01 7.12 -16.23
CA PRO A 605 15.81 6.00 -17.14
C PRO A 605 15.41 6.52 -18.53
N HIS A 606 15.69 5.75 -19.59
CA HIS A 606 15.14 6.04 -20.92
C HIS A 606 14.18 4.93 -21.39
N PRO A 607 12.93 5.26 -21.77
CA PRO A 607 12.27 6.55 -21.51
C PRO A 607 12.02 6.78 -20.02
N ASN A 608 11.71 8.02 -19.60
CA ASN A 608 11.37 8.36 -18.20
C ASN A 608 9.90 8.80 -18.07
N PRO A 609 8.99 7.93 -17.58
CA PRO A 609 9.24 6.57 -17.13
C PRO A 609 9.26 5.56 -18.29
N PRO A 610 9.80 4.35 -18.07
CA PRO A 610 9.62 3.21 -18.95
C PRO A 610 8.13 2.83 -19.10
N PRO A 611 7.72 2.22 -20.23
CA PRO A 611 6.34 1.79 -20.43
C PRO A 611 5.92 0.71 -19.43
N LEU A 612 4.61 0.61 -19.24
CA LEU A 612 3.99 -0.53 -18.57
C LEU A 612 3.97 -1.76 -19.49
N SER A 613 4.13 -2.94 -18.91
CA SER A 613 4.11 -4.24 -19.59
C SER A 613 2.95 -5.09 -19.09
N PHE A 614 2.18 -5.64 -20.01
CA PHE A 614 1.13 -6.62 -19.74
C PHE A 614 1.30 -7.83 -20.69
N PRO A 615 1.48 -9.05 -20.17
CA PRO A 615 1.63 -9.40 -18.74
C PRO A 615 2.84 -8.73 -18.06
N PRO A 616 2.77 -8.52 -16.74
CA PRO A 616 3.87 -7.93 -15.98
C PRO A 616 5.11 -8.82 -16.06
N LEU A 617 6.28 -8.20 -15.92
CA LEU A 617 7.55 -8.94 -15.89
C LEU A 617 7.70 -9.80 -14.64
N CYS A 618 7.01 -9.41 -13.56
CA CYS A 618 6.96 -10.14 -12.31
C CYS A 618 5.59 -9.95 -11.65
N VAL A 619 5.00 -11.02 -11.15
CA VAL A 619 3.71 -10.97 -10.42
C VAL A 619 3.89 -10.95 -8.90
N ALA A 620 5.04 -11.43 -8.40
CA ALA A 620 5.39 -11.42 -6.99
C ALA A 620 6.93 -11.25 -6.83
N PRO A 621 7.42 -10.05 -6.46
CA PRO A 621 6.67 -8.81 -6.27
C PRO A 621 6.04 -8.31 -7.59
N TYR A 622 4.95 -7.54 -7.51
CA TYR A 622 4.26 -7.04 -8.71
C TYR A 622 5.07 -5.92 -9.37
N LEU A 623 5.61 -6.21 -10.56
CA LEU A 623 6.48 -5.30 -11.31
C LEU A 623 5.94 -5.12 -12.72
N LEU A 624 5.21 -4.02 -12.88
CA LEU A 624 4.49 -3.72 -14.11
C LEU A 624 5.31 -2.90 -15.13
N GLY A 625 6.32 -2.15 -14.68
CA GLY A 625 7.18 -1.38 -15.58
C GLY A 625 8.15 -2.27 -16.36
N GLN A 626 8.42 -1.93 -17.62
CA GLN A 626 9.51 -2.52 -18.40
C GLN A 626 10.88 -2.03 -17.91
N GLU A 627 11.90 -2.84 -18.17
CA GLU A 627 13.29 -2.40 -18.02
C GLU A 627 13.60 -1.19 -18.92
N PRO A 628 14.42 -0.23 -18.46
CA PRO A 628 14.90 0.85 -19.31
C PRO A 628 15.65 0.33 -20.54
N THR A 629 15.89 1.22 -21.50
CA THR A 629 16.65 0.89 -22.71
C THR A 629 18.02 0.30 -22.34
N SER A 630 18.30 -0.89 -22.87
CA SER A 630 19.39 -1.78 -22.50
C SER A 630 20.78 -1.19 -22.77
N ILE A 631 21.72 -1.50 -21.87
CA ILE A 631 23.16 -1.27 -22.00
C ILE A 631 23.77 -2.03 -23.20
N ASP A 632 23.04 -2.96 -23.82
CA ASP A 632 23.44 -3.60 -25.08
C ASP A 632 23.72 -2.57 -26.20
N HIS A 633 23.12 -1.37 -26.06
CA HIS A 633 23.26 -0.24 -26.96
C HIS A 633 24.36 0.74 -26.57
N ASP A 634 25.07 0.54 -25.46
CA ASP A 634 26.26 1.33 -25.13
C ASP A 634 27.26 1.31 -26.32
N PRO A 635 28.06 2.37 -26.55
CA PRO A 635 29.06 2.37 -27.62
C PRO A 635 30.03 1.17 -27.60
N ALA A 636 30.25 0.55 -26.44
CA ALA A 636 31.05 -0.66 -26.28
C ALA A 636 30.21 -1.96 -26.25
N GLY A 637 28.89 -1.87 -26.37
CA GLY A 637 27.94 -2.98 -26.38
C GLY A 637 27.86 -3.74 -27.71
N PRO A 638 27.12 -4.85 -27.76
CA PRO A 638 26.96 -5.70 -28.94
C PRO A 638 26.13 -5.08 -30.08
N ASP A 639 25.26 -4.09 -29.80
CA ASP A 639 24.47 -3.37 -30.81
C ASP A 639 24.54 -1.84 -30.55
N PRO A 640 25.71 -1.23 -30.75
CA PRO A 640 26.01 0.12 -30.27
C PRO A 640 25.11 1.17 -30.94
N LYS A 641 24.28 1.84 -30.13
CA LYS A 641 23.38 2.92 -30.51
C LYS A 641 23.41 4.00 -29.43
N THR A 642 23.70 5.23 -29.81
CA THR A 642 23.69 6.34 -28.86
C THR A 642 22.27 6.81 -28.61
N ASN A 643 21.98 7.24 -27.37
CA ASN A 643 20.76 7.98 -27.07
C ASN A 643 20.71 9.26 -27.92
N LEU A 644 19.70 9.41 -28.77
CA LEU A 644 19.49 10.59 -29.62
C LEU A 644 18.72 11.70 -28.91
N LEU A 645 18.12 11.41 -27.76
CA LEU A 645 17.43 12.41 -26.94
C LEU A 645 18.45 13.13 -26.06
N VAL A 646 18.81 14.33 -26.48
CA VAL A 646 19.86 15.18 -25.90
C VAL A 646 19.30 16.54 -25.43
N PRO A 647 20.00 17.31 -24.58
CA PRO A 647 19.67 18.71 -24.29
C PRO A 647 19.30 19.50 -25.56
N GLY A 648 18.19 20.23 -25.52
CA GLY A 648 17.71 20.95 -26.70
C GLY A 648 16.46 21.77 -26.44
N ASP A 649 15.57 21.83 -27.42
CA ASP A 649 14.29 22.55 -27.32
C ASP A 649 13.16 21.59 -26.91
N PRO A 650 12.69 21.61 -25.65
CA PRO A 650 11.62 20.73 -25.16
C PRO A 650 10.22 21.22 -25.52
N PHE A 651 10.08 22.44 -26.07
CA PHE A 651 8.78 23.05 -26.37
C PHE A 651 8.46 23.06 -27.86
N GLY A 652 9.48 23.25 -28.70
CA GLY A 652 9.25 23.54 -30.11
C GLY A 652 8.60 24.91 -30.30
N ASP A 653 7.88 25.07 -31.41
CA ASP A 653 7.04 26.23 -31.71
C ASP A 653 5.71 25.75 -32.29
N PRO A 654 4.74 25.37 -31.44
CA PRO A 654 3.46 24.83 -31.90
C PRO A 654 2.58 25.89 -32.60
N LEU A 655 2.86 27.18 -32.39
CA LEU A 655 2.10 28.30 -32.97
C LEU A 655 2.67 28.79 -34.31
N SER A 656 3.87 28.35 -34.71
CA SER A 656 4.43 28.66 -36.02
C SER A 656 3.66 27.98 -37.16
N ASN A 657 3.87 28.47 -38.39
CA ASN A 657 3.30 27.86 -39.59
C ASN A 657 4.41 27.53 -40.62
N PRO A 658 4.76 26.24 -40.82
CA PRO A 658 4.21 25.07 -40.14
C PRO A 658 4.65 25.00 -38.66
N PRO A 659 3.91 24.29 -37.79
CA PRO A 659 4.33 24.04 -36.41
C PRO A 659 5.67 23.31 -36.34
N VAL A 660 6.49 23.65 -35.35
CA VAL A 660 7.76 22.95 -35.06
C VAL A 660 7.57 22.06 -33.83
N PRO A 661 7.74 20.73 -33.95
CA PRO A 661 7.64 19.83 -32.81
C PRO A 661 8.83 20.00 -31.84
N PRO A 662 8.66 19.61 -30.57
CA PRO A 662 9.77 19.59 -29.61
C PRO A 662 10.84 18.59 -30.04
N SER A 663 12.09 18.84 -29.66
CA SER A 663 13.27 18.15 -30.21
C SER A 663 14.38 17.79 -29.22
N GLY A 664 14.31 18.21 -27.95
CA GLY A 664 15.34 17.88 -26.96
C GLY A 664 14.90 18.03 -25.51
N LEU A 665 15.76 17.62 -24.60
CA LEU A 665 15.52 17.65 -23.14
C LEU A 665 15.51 19.08 -22.59
N LEU A 666 14.80 19.28 -21.49
CA LEU A 666 14.75 20.55 -20.77
C LEU A 666 16.07 20.90 -20.08
N THR A 667 16.77 19.88 -19.57
CA THR A 667 18.07 20.04 -18.93
C THR A 667 19.15 20.52 -19.91
N PRO A 668 20.04 21.44 -19.51
CA PRO A 668 21.15 21.87 -20.36
C PRO A 668 22.28 20.82 -20.46
N GLU A 669 22.26 19.78 -19.62
CA GLU A 669 23.26 18.70 -19.58
C GLU A 669 22.59 17.32 -19.59
N GLN A 670 23.23 16.33 -20.21
CA GLN A 670 22.66 14.99 -20.38
C GLN A 670 22.50 14.27 -19.02
N ASN A 671 21.28 13.88 -18.68
CA ASN A 671 20.98 13.07 -17.49
C ASN A 671 20.23 11.76 -17.80
N CYS A 672 19.81 11.54 -19.04
CA CYS A 672 19.03 10.37 -19.48
C CYS A 672 19.87 9.44 -20.37
N PHE A 673 19.92 8.14 -20.10
CA PHE A 673 20.87 7.22 -20.76
C PHE A 673 20.29 5.82 -21.02
N PHE A 674 20.93 5.07 -21.92
CA PHE A 674 20.63 3.65 -22.19
C PHE A 674 21.43 2.76 -21.23
N LEU A 675 20.97 2.67 -19.98
CA LEU A 675 21.68 1.99 -18.88
C LEU A 675 20.90 0.80 -18.29
N GLY A 676 19.89 0.30 -19.01
CA GLY A 676 19.08 -0.85 -18.63
C GLY A 676 19.82 -2.19 -18.71
N PRO A 677 19.28 -3.27 -18.13
CA PRO A 677 19.87 -4.61 -18.23
C PRO A 677 19.84 -5.17 -19.66
N SER A 678 20.83 -6.02 -19.99
CA SER A 678 20.85 -6.81 -21.22
C SER A 678 19.57 -7.63 -21.40
N GLN A 679 19.09 -7.76 -22.64
CA GLN A 679 17.84 -8.48 -22.94
C GLN A 679 18.03 -9.70 -23.85
N GLY A 680 17.19 -10.71 -23.64
CA GLY A 680 17.14 -11.92 -24.45
C GLY A 680 18.23 -12.96 -24.15
N GLN A 681 18.98 -12.78 -23.05
CA GLN A 681 20.00 -13.74 -22.63
C GLN A 681 19.39 -14.86 -21.79
N ILE A 682 19.93 -16.06 -21.96
CA ILE A 682 19.57 -17.26 -21.18
C ILE A 682 20.68 -17.68 -20.20
N LYS A 683 21.83 -17.01 -20.26
CA LYS A 683 23.05 -17.31 -19.51
C LYS A 683 23.63 -16.02 -18.95
N VAL A 684 24.00 -16.03 -17.66
CA VAL A 684 24.49 -14.85 -16.94
C VAL A 684 25.80 -14.33 -17.55
N GLU A 685 26.66 -15.21 -18.06
CA GLU A 685 27.93 -14.83 -18.69
C GLU A 685 27.78 -14.01 -19.99
N ASN A 686 26.58 -13.98 -20.58
CA ASN A 686 26.29 -13.17 -21.77
C ASN A 686 25.67 -11.81 -21.41
N CYS A 687 25.41 -11.55 -20.13
CA CYS A 687 24.84 -10.29 -19.67
C CYS A 687 25.95 -9.26 -19.47
N LEU A 688 25.68 -8.02 -19.87
CA LEU A 688 26.53 -6.88 -19.54
C LEU A 688 26.17 -6.31 -18.18
N ALA A 689 27.16 -5.69 -17.52
CA ALA A 689 26.89 -4.90 -16.33
C ALA A 689 26.12 -3.63 -16.71
N TYR A 690 25.05 -3.34 -15.97
CA TYR A 690 24.13 -2.21 -16.22
C TYR A 690 24.01 -1.33 -14.98
N MET A 691 23.29 -0.20 -15.07
CA MET A 691 23.24 0.80 -13.98
C MET A 691 21.84 1.19 -13.52
N ILE A 692 20.79 1.00 -14.34
CA ILE A 692 19.40 1.39 -14.02
C ILE A 692 18.44 0.23 -14.31
N ARG A 693 17.38 0.04 -13.51
CA ARG A 693 16.34 -0.99 -13.70
C ARG A 693 14.91 -0.48 -13.51
N GLN A 694 13.94 -1.29 -13.93
CA GLN A 694 12.49 -1.03 -14.04
C GLN A 694 11.75 -0.64 -12.76
N GLN A 695 12.28 -0.99 -11.58
CA GLN A 695 11.74 -0.59 -10.28
C GLN A 695 12.11 0.87 -10.00
N VAL A 696 11.87 1.72 -11.00
CA VAL A 696 12.20 3.12 -11.00
C VAL A 696 11.37 3.84 -9.94
N GLY A 697 11.95 4.88 -9.36
CA GLY A 697 11.33 5.66 -8.29
C GLY A 697 11.89 5.33 -6.91
N HIS A 698 11.28 5.96 -5.92
CA HIS A 698 11.71 5.92 -4.53
C HIS A 698 10.51 5.66 -3.63
N PHE A 699 10.77 5.31 -2.38
CA PHE A 699 9.75 5.45 -1.34
C PHE A 699 9.37 6.92 -1.23
N LEU A 700 8.13 7.26 -1.54
CA LEU A 700 7.57 8.60 -1.34
C LEU A 700 6.81 8.60 -0.01
N TYR A 701 7.37 9.23 1.00
CA TYR A 701 6.74 9.41 2.30
C TYR A 701 5.85 10.63 2.25
N VAL A 702 4.59 10.47 2.65
CA VAL A 702 3.56 11.50 2.60
C VAL A 702 2.90 11.62 3.97
N LEU A 703 2.96 12.80 4.58
CA LEU A 703 2.31 13.06 5.86
C LEU A 703 0.81 13.29 5.65
N ASP A 704 0.00 12.33 6.11
CA ASP A 704 -1.45 12.46 6.18
C ASP A 704 -1.87 12.86 7.60
N ARG A 705 -1.93 14.17 7.84
CA ARG A 705 -2.17 14.69 9.17
C ARG A 705 -3.57 14.36 9.69
N GLN A 706 -4.58 14.43 8.84
CA GLN A 706 -5.97 14.19 9.24
C GLN A 706 -6.20 12.70 9.55
N ALA A 707 -5.57 11.79 8.80
CA ALA A 707 -5.60 10.36 9.09
C ALA A 707 -4.69 9.97 10.28
N GLY A 708 -3.73 10.82 10.64
CA GLY A 708 -2.78 10.57 11.72
C GLY A 708 -1.72 9.54 11.34
N GLU A 709 -1.23 9.56 10.10
CA GLU A 709 -0.30 8.56 9.60
C GLU A 709 0.66 9.12 8.55
N ILE A 710 1.70 8.34 8.25
CA ILE A 710 2.53 8.53 7.05
C ILE A 710 2.13 7.46 6.05
N THR A 711 1.67 7.90 4.89
CA THR A 711 1.42 7.00 3.76
C THR A 711 2.69 6.90 2.92
N VAL A 712 3.17 5.68 2.71
CA VAL A 712 4.35 5.41 1.89
C VAL A 712 3.89 4.94 0.51
N PHE A 713 4.27 5.67 -0.53
CA PHE A 713 3.95 5.36 -1.92
C PHE A 713 5.17 4.92 -2.71
N ASN A 714 4.93 4.18 -3.79
CA ASN A 714 5.87 4.10 -4.89
C ASN A 714 5.83 5.42 -5.69
N SER A 715 6.94 6.16 -5.79
CA SER A 715 6.95 7.49 -6.41
C SER A 715 6.74 7.53 -7.94
N ASN A 716 6.72 6.37 -8.62
CA ASN A 716 6.41 6.21 -10.05
C ASN A 716 4.95 5.77 -10.26
N ARG A 717 4.46 4.85 -9.43
CA ARG A 717 3.15 4.19 -9.58
C ARG A 717 2.05 4.76 -8.70
N MET A 718 2.42 5.53 -7.68
CA MET A 718 1.50 6.04 -6.66
C MET A 718 0.68 4.94 -5.96
N THR A 719 1.18 3.70 -5.99
CA THR A 719 0.63 2.59 -5.22
C THR A 719 1.10 2.71 -3.78
N VAL A 720 0.18 2.53 -2.84
CA VAL A 720 0.52 2.46 -1.40
C VAL A 720 1.37 1.22 -1.16
N VAL A 721 2.54 1.42 -0.56
CA VAL A 721 3.43 0.37 -0.07
C VAL A 721 3.09 0.04 1.38
N GLU A 722 2.95 1.07 2.22
CA GLU A 722 2.69 0.93 3.65
C GLU A 722 2.02 2.17 4.24
N ARG A 723 1.39 2.00 5.41
CA ARG A 723 0.84 3.08 6.24
C ARG A 723 1.41 2.98 7.64
N ILE A 724 2.07 4.05 8.10
CA ILE A 724 2.72 4.10 9.40
C ILE A 724 1.86 4.98 10.32
N GLY A 725 1.13 4.36 11.24
CA GLY A 725 0.25 5.06 12.18
C GLY A 725 1.02 5.89 13.22
N MET A 726 0.55 7.11 13.48
CA MET A 726 1.19 8.07 14.37
C MET A 726 0.18 8.87 15.21
N ASN A 727 0.68 9.58 16.24
CA ASN A 727 -0.14 10.44 17.08
C ASN A 727 0.09 11.92 16.73
N ASP A 728 -0.82 12.50 15.94
CA ASP A 728 -0.81 13.92 15.51
C ASP A 728 0.52 14.39 14.86
N PRO A 729 0.94 13.75 13.76
CA PRO A 729 2.13 14.19 13.04
C PRO A 729 1.89 15.54 12.34
N THR A 730 2.90 16.40 12.24
CA THR A 730 2.76 17.77 11.67
C THR A 730 3.72 18.09 10.52
N GLU A 731 5.00 17.74 10.63
CA GLU A 731 6.03 17.92 9.57
C GLU A 731 7.14 16.88 9.80
N PHE A 732 7.96 16.58 8.81
CA PHE A 732 9.10 15.69 8.99
C PHE A 732 10.36 16.15 8.28
N ALA A 733 11.50 15.67 8.77
CA ALA A 733 12.79 15.81 8.12
C ALA A 733 13.47 14.46 7.97
N MET A 734 14.06 14.23 6.80
CA MET A 734 14.77 12.98 6.49
C MET A 734 16.26 13.12 6.79
N SER A 735 16.82 12.07 7.39
CA SER A 735 18.25 11.98 7.64
C SER A 735 19.08 12.06 6.33
N PRO A 736 20.26 12.70 6.36
CA PRO A 736 21.18 12.71 5.21
C PRO A 736 21.61 11.35 4.71
N ASN A 737 21.61 10.34 5.58
CA ASN A 737 22.01 8.97 5.28
C ASN A 737 20.84 8.05 4.91
N LEU A 738 19.61 8.56 4.85
CA LEU A 738 18.40 7.79 4.54
C LEU A 738 18.14 6.61 5.50
N ASP A 739 18.57 6.71 6.76
CA ASP A 739 18.37 5.67 7.78
C ASP A 739 17.16 5.99 8.67
N LEU A 740 16.90 7.27 8.92
CA LEU A 740 15.81 7.73 9.78
C LEU A 740 14.96 8.85 9.17
N LEU A 741 13.69 8.87 9.55
CA LEU A 741 12.75 9.98 9.35
C LEU A 741 12.34 10.55 10.72
N ALA A 742 12.55 11.84 10.95
CA ALA A 742 12.17 12.53 12.18
C ALA A 742 10.86 13.29 11.97
N VAL A 743 9.86 13.02 12.81
CA VAL A 743 8.49 13.55 12.65
C VAL A 743 8.08 14.33 13.89
N THR A 744 7.64 15.58 13.72
CA THR A 744 7.13 16.41 14.82
C THR A 744 5.69 16.04 15.17
N ASN A 745 5.42 15.86 16.47
CA ASN A 745 4.07 15.59 16.98
C ASN A 745 3.61 16.78 17.83
N GLN A 746 2.87 17.70 17.22
CA GLN A 746 2.63 19.04 17.76
C GLN A 746 1.90 19.03 19.12
N ASN A 747 0.79 18.31 19.24
CA ASN A 747 0.03 18.25 20.50
C ASN A 747 0.73 17.42 21.58
N SER A 748 1.59 16.47 21.18
CA SER A 748 2.32 15.60 22.11
C SER A 748 3.63 16.22 22.61
N ASN A 749 4.11 17.31 21.99
CA ASN A 749 5.41 17.93 22.29
C ASN A 749 6.59 16.96 22.17
N THR A 750 6.56 16.10 21.15
CA THR A 750 7.60 15.10 20.90
C THR A 750 8.04 15.08 19.44
N VAL A 751 9.18 14.45 19.19
CA VAL A 751 9.64 14.01 17.87
C VAL A 751 9.73 12.49 17.86
N SER A 752 9.12 11.85 16.87
CA SER A 752 9.24 10.41 16.63
C SER A 752 10.26 10.13 15.54
N PHE A 753 11.06 9.08 15.69
CA PHE A 753 12.05 8.63 14.72
C PHE A 753 11.62 7.29 14.16
N ILE A 754 11.43 7.25 12.85
CA ILE A 754 11.05 6.06 12.10
C ILE A 754 12.27 5.56 11.36
N ASP A 755 12.53 4.26 11.45
CA ASP A 755 13.54 3.59 10.64
C ASP A 755 13.06 3.46 9.20
N ILE A 756 13.85 3.99 8.26
CA ILE A 756 13.55 4.00 6.83
C ILE A 756 14.65 3.32 6.01
N ASP A 757 15.56 2.58 6.66
CA ASP A 757 16.56 1.75 5.98
C ASP A 757 15.93 0.40 5.58
N PRO A 758 15.74 0.10 4.28
CA PRO A 758 15.13 -1.15 3.84
C PRO A 758 15.95 -2.40 4.21
N SER A 759 17.22 -2.23 4.56
CA SER A 759 18.08 -3.33 5.04
C SER A 759 17.92 -3.63 6.54
N SER A 760 17.19 -2.78 7.26
CA SER A 760 16.97 -2.92 8.70
C SER A 760 15.82 -3.86 9.04
N ALA A 761 15.98 -4.61 10.15
CA ALA A 761 14.92 -5.47 10.69
C ALA A 761 13.76 -4.67 11.32
N THR A 762 13.96 -3.38 11.60
CA THR A 762 12.95 -2.46 12.15
C THR A 762 12.43 -1.47 11.11
N PHE A 763 12.65 -1.73 9.81
CA PHE A 763 12.14 -0.91 8.71
C PHE A 763 10.67 -0.54 8.90
N HIS A 764 10.36 0.74 8.72
CA HIS A 764 9.05 1.39 8.95
C HIS A 764 8.50 1.32 10.38
N GLN A 765 9.33 1.02 11.38
CA GLN A 765 8.93 1.08 12.79
C GLN A 765 9.43 2.37 13.45
N ILE A 766 8.64 2.87 14.40
CA ILE A 766 9.07 3.94 15.31
C ILE A 766 10.12 3.36 16.27
N VAL A 767 11.38 3.72 16.09
CA VAL A 767 12.50 3.23 16.90
C VAL A 767 12.79 4.09 18.13
N LYS A 768 12.36 5.36 18.11
CA LYS A 768 12.57 6.30 19.21
C LYS A 768 11.51 7.41 19.24
N THR A 769 11.21 7.91 20.42
CA THR A 769 10.46 9.16 20.62
C THR A 769 11.15 10.02 21.66
N THR A 770 11.27 11.32 21.38
CA THR A 770 12.00 12.28 22.21
C THR A 770 11.13 13.48 22.52
N VAL A 771 11.09 13.87 23.80
CA VAL A 771 10.37 15.07 24.25
C VAL A 771 11.17 16.31 23.87
N VAL A 772 10.46 17.34 23.41
CA VAL A 772 11.03 18.64 23.00
C VAL A 772 10.22 19.80 23.61
N GLY A 773 10.51 21.04 23.22
CA GLY A 773 9.70 22.20 23.59
C GLY A 773 8.27 22.12 23.05
N LYS A 774 7.41 23.04 23.51
CA LYS A 774 5.96 22.99 23.22
C LYS A 774 5.60 23.36 21.78
N GLY A 775 4.65 22.62 21.22
CA GLY A 775 4.16 22.84 19.86
C GLY A 775 5.26 22.71 18.80
N PRO A 776 5.99 21.59 18.73
CA PRO A 776 6.97 21.35 17.67
C PRO A 776 6.26 21.39 16.32
N ARG A 777 6.81 22.14 15.38
CA ARG A 777 6.28 22.30 14.02
C ARG A 777 7.39 22.12 12.99
N GLY A 778 8.10 23.19 12.64
CA GLY A 778 9.24 23.17 11.73
C GLY A 778 10.37 22.29 12.25
N ILE A 779 10.94 21.47 11.38
CA ILE A 779 12.04 20.57 11.70
C ILE A 779 13.03 20.56 10.53
N ALA A 780 14.33 20.55 10.84
CA ALA A 780 15.36 20.37 9.83
C ALA A 780 16.43 19.41 10.33
N TRP A 781 16.82 18.48 9.48
CA TRP A 781 17.97 17.63 9.72
C TRP A 781 19.22 18.27 9.11
N GLN A 782 20.23 18.52 9.92
CA GLN A 782 21.45 19.19 9.45
C GLN A 782 22.14 18.33 8.37
N PRO A 783 22.52 18.89 7.19
CA PRO A 783 23.02 18.12 6.03
C PRO A 783 24.26 17.25 6.25
N GLY A 784 25.03 17.51 7.30
CA GLY A 784 26.18 16.71 7.72
C GLY A 784 25.84 15.63 8.75
N ASN A 785 24.56 15.41 9.06
CA ASN A 785 24.05 14.45 10.03
C ASN A 785 24.55 14.68 11.47
N GLU A 786 24.71 15.94 11.89
CA GLU A 786 25.19 16.28 13.23
C GLU A 786 24.04 16.43 14.24
N ASP A 787 23.08 17.29 13.90
CA ASP A 787 22.00 17.73 14.78
C ASP A 787 20.68 17.83 14.00
N ILE A 788 19.59 17.85 14.74
CA ILE A 788 18.23 18.01 14.25
C ILE A 788 17.62 19.18 15.02
N LEU A 789 17.13 20.17 14.29
CA LEU A 789 16.64 21.42 14.86
C LEU A 789 15.12 21.43 14.78
N VAL A 790 14.46 21.73 15.90
CA VAL A 790 12.99 21.67 16.01
C VAL A 790 12.47 22.99 16.54
N CYS A 791 11.69 23.68 15.71
CA CYS A 791 10.97 24.89 16.05
C CYS A 791 9.78 24.55 16.97
N CYS A 792 9.83 25.00 18.22
CA CYS A 792 8.75 24.82 19.19
C CYS A 792 7.93 26.11 19.25
N GLU A 793 6.94 26.19 18.36
CA GLU A 793 6.19 27.42 18.07
C GLU A 793 5.45 27.96 19.31
N ALA A 794 4.94 27.08 20.18
CA ALA A 794 4.19 27.50 21.35
C ALA A 794 5.07 27.85 22.58
N ASP A 795 6.35 27.50 22.56
CA ASP A 795 7.31 27.73 23.65
C ASP A 795 8.26 28.90 23.37
N ASP A 796 8.20 29.49 22.17
CA ASP A 796 9.19 30.46 21.67
C ASP A 796 10.63 29.93 21.77
N THR A 797 10.83 28.63 21.52
CA THR A 797 12.15 27.97 21.62
C THR A 797 12.52 27.17 20.37
N LEU A 798 13.81 26.89 20.22
CA LEU A 798 14.38 25.92 19.29
C LEU A 798 15.02 24.79 20.10
N SER A 799 14.51 23.56 19.93
CA SER A 799 15.08 22.36 20.54
C SER A 799 16.12 21.76 19.60
N ILE A 800 17.30 21.40 20.11
CA ILE A 800 18.36 20.76 19.34
C ILE A 800 18.51 19.32 19.81
N ILE A 801 18.28 18.39 18.90
CA ILE A 801 18.43 16.95 19.13
C ILE A 801 19.73 16.48 18.48
N SER A 802 20.54 15.73 19.21
CA SER A 802 21.75 15.14 18.65
C SER A 802 21.40 13.96 17.74
N ALA A 803 21.91 13.94 16.50
CA ALA A 803 21.69 12.82 15.58
C ALA A 803 22.37 11.51 16.07
N PHE A 804 23.36 11.59 16.97
CA PHE A 804 24.03 10.42 17.54
C PHE A 804 23.18 9.64 18.54
N SER A 805 22.38 10.36 19.33
CA SER A 805 21.64 9.76 20.46
C SER A 805 20.13 9.87 20.29
N LEU A 806 19.68 10.70 19.35
CA LEU A 806 18.28 11.10 19.14
C LEU A 806 17.66 11.72 20.40
N ILE A 807 18.47 12.28 21.31
CA ILE A 807 18.03 12.94 22.54
C ILE A 807 18.24 14.46 22.39
N GLU A 808 17.30 15.25 22.91
CA GLU A 808 17.44 16.70 23.01
C GLU A 808 18.66 17.04 23.87
N ARG A 809 19.66 17.68 23.26
CA ARG A 809 20.92 18.06 23.92
C ARG A 809 20.88 19.46 24.50
N THR A 810 20.16 20.38 23.87
CA THR A 810 20.00 21.75 24.34
C THR A 810 18.74 22.38 23.77
N ARG A 811 18.30 23.46 24.41
CA ARG A 811 17.16 24.28 23.98
C ARG A 811 17.53 25.75 24.11
N VAL A 812 17.26 26.51 23.06
CA VAL A 812 17.58 27.94 22.98
C VAL A 812 16.30 28.74 22.76
N SER A 813 16.24 29.94 23.34
CA SER A 813 15.03 30.78 23.34
C SER A 813 15.31 32.26 23.04
N ALA A 814 16.57 32.66 22.98
CA ALA A 814 16.93 34.05 22.74
C ALA A 814 16.53 34.45 21.31
N GLN A 815 15.89 35.62 21.16
CA GLN A 815 15.56 36.23 19.86
C GLN A 815 14.57 35.42 18.99
N LEU A 816 13.85 34.47 19.58
CA LEU A 816 12.81 33.69 18.91
C LEU A 816 11.42 34.24 19.23
N ASN A 817 10.52 34.14 18.26
CA ASN A 817 9.11 34.52 18.40
C ASN A 817 8.24 33.62 17.54
N LYS A 818 7.63 32.62 18.18
CA LYS A 818 6.85 31.56 17.56
C LYS A 818 7.59 31.01 16.34
N PRO A 819 8.82 30.49 16.52
CA PRO A 819 9.58 29.95 15.39
C PRO A 819 8.77 28.80 14.80
N PHE A 820 8.65 28.75 13.47
CA PHE A 820 7.77 27.77 12.83
C PHE A 820 8.39 27.04 11.65
N ASP A 821 9.49 27.53 11.10
CA ASP A 821 10.22 26.91 9.99
C ASP A 821 11.74 27.14 10.17
N VAL A 822 12.55 26.20 9.73
CA VAL A 822 14.00 26.19 9.94
C VAL A 822 14.70 25.47 8.80
N VAL A 823 15.88 25.95 8.40
CA VAL A 823 16.79 25.23 7.51
C VAL A 823 18.20 25.28 8.07
N ALA A 824 18.95 24.20 7.93
CA ALA A 824 20.31 24.07 8.43
C ALA A 824 21.31 23.91 7.27
N MET A 825 22.37 24.69 7.32
CA MET A 825 23.47 24.62 6.37
C MET A 825 24.37 23.42 6.66
N PRO A 826 25.14 22.95 5.66
CA PRO A 826 26.29 22.10 5.93
C PRO A 826 27.27 22.78 6.89
N ARG A 827 27.95 22.00 7.74
CA ARG A 827 29.06 22.52 8.54
C ARG A 827 30.13 23.04 7.59
N GLN A 828 30.57 24.29 7.78
CA GLN A 828 31.54 24.98 6.93
C GLN A 828 32.98 24.46 7.15
N ALA A 829 33.17 23.16 6.94
CA ALA A 829 34.43 22.47 6.94
C ALA A 829 34.87 22.20 5.49
N GLY A 830 36.18 22.36 5.22
CA GLY A 830 36.76 22.13 3.89
C GLY A 830 36.73 23.35 2.96
N ALA A 831 37.79 23.50 2.16
CA ALA A 831 37.93 24.62 1.21
C ALA A 831 36.75 24.69 0.23
N GLY A 832 36.20 25.88 -0.03
CA GLY A 832 35.05 26.08 -0.93
C GLY A 832 33.68 26.08 -0.24
N ASN A 833 33.61 25.70 1.05
CA ASN A 833 32.35 25.68 1.81
C ASN A 833 32.16 26.96 2.64
N GLY A 834 31.43 27.93 2.09
CA GLY A 834 31.13 29.20 2.75
C GLY A 834 32.38 29.92 3.26
N TYR A 835 32.36 30.36 4.52
CA TYR A 835 33.43 31.16 5.13
C TYR A 835 34.43 30.34 5.97
N LEU A 836 34.46 29.00 5.82
CA LEU A 836 35.41 28.13 6.53
C LEU A 836 35.38 28.28 8.06
N ARG A 837 34.19 28.51 8.63
CA ARG A 837 34.00 28.74 10.07
C ARG A 837 34.14 27.48 10.91
N ASN A 838 34.11 26.30 10.29
CA ASN A 838 34.08 25.00 10.95
C ASN A 838 32.94 24.88 11.98
N VAL A 839 31.81 25.53 11.70
CA VAL A 839 30.49 25.43 12.36
C VAL A 839 29.44 25.32 11.26
N TYR A 840 28.28 24.74 11.56
CA TYR A 840 27.08 24.94 10.76
C TYR A 840 26.24 26.09 11.33
N PHE A 841 25.46 26.70 10.45
CA PHE A 841 24.47 27.71 10.79
C PHE A 841 23.07 27.23 10.43
N ALA A 842 22.05 27.72 11.12
CA ALA A 842 20.67 27.50 10.74
C ALA A 842 19.88 28.81 10.76
N TYR A 843 19.01 29.00 9.77
CA TYR A 843 18.09 30.12 9.70
C TYR A 843 16.76 29.69 10.29
N ILE A 844 16.20 30.49 11.19
CA ILE A 844 14.93 30.23 11.88
C ILE A 844 13.94 31.34 11.55
N LEU A 845 12.80 30.96 10.99
CA LEU A 845 11.75 31.88 10.56
C LEU A 845 10.72 32.06 11.67
N ASN A 846 10.53 33.31 12.09
CA ASN A 846 9.62 33.69 13.18
C ASN A 846 8.31 34.27 12.64
N ARG A 847 7.21 34.15 13.40
CA ARG A 847 5.90 34.70 13.00
C ARG A 847 5.87 36.22 12.88
N ASN A 848 6.76 36.91 13.61
CA ASN A 848 6.90 38.37 13.51
C ASN A 848 7.69 38.83 12.27
N GLY A 849 8.12 37.93 11.40
CA GLY A 849 8.80 38.24 10.14
C GLY A 849 10.33 38.32 10.24
N ASN A 850 10.90 38.22 11.44
CA ASN A 850 12.34 38.25 11.63
C ASN A 850 12.95 36.86 11.39
N VAL A 851 14.17 36.84 10.86
CA VAL A 851 14.95 35.60 10.67
C VAL A 851 16.07 35.57 11.69
N ALA A 852 16.02 34.62 12.61
CA ALA A 852 17.08 34.40 13.59
C ALA A 852 18.16 33.47 12.99
N LEU A 853 19.41 33.66 13.39
CA LEU A 853 20.54 32.84 12.96
C LEU A 853 21.11 32.07 14.15
N PHE A 854 21.06 30.75 14.09
CA PHE A 854 21.72 29.84 15.01
C PHE A 854 23.14 29.51 14.53
N GLU A 855 24.10 29.46 15.45
CA GLU A 855 25.46 28.97 15.20
C GLU A 855 25.75 27.78 16.12
N SER A 856 26.13 26.65 15.52
CA SER A 856 26.52 25.44 16.25
C SER A 856 27.82 25.58 17.03
N GLY A 857 28.03 24.66 17.99
CA GLY A 857 29.24 24.59 18.80
C GLY A 857 30.48 24.01 18.10
N PRO A 858 31.55 23.75 18.89
CA PRO A 858 31.58 23.75 20.36
C PRO A 858 31.69 25.15 20.98
N ASN A 859 30.99 25.35 22.09
CA ASN A 859 30.95 26.57 22.89
C ASN A 859 31.95 26.55 24.07
N GLY A 860 32.02 27.65 24.83
CA GLY A 860 32.94 27.82 25.96
C GLY A 860 34.32 28.36 25.58
N VAL A 861 35.20 28.55 26.56
CA VAL A 861 36.55 29.08 26.35
C VAL A 861 37.36 28.10 25.48
N ASN A 862 37.96 28.60 24.40
CA ASN A 862 38.61 27.83 23.33
C ASN A 862 37.66 27.04 22.42
N GLY A 863 36.34 27.11 22.64
CA GLY A 863 35.35 26.77 21.63
C GLY A 863 35.43 27.72 20.44
N TRP A 864 34.66 27.48 19.39
CA TRP A 864 34.68 28.32 18.18
C TRP A 864 33.31 28.60 17.56
N GLY A 865 32.24 28.17 18.24
CA GLY A 865 30.86 28.57 17.94
C GLY A 865 30.02 28.64 19.20
N TYR A 866 28.93 29.40 19.17
CA TYR A 866 28.17 29.69 20.39
C TYR A 866 27.23 28.57 20.86
N ASP A 867 26.85 27.66 19.97
CA ASP A 867 25.78 26.68 20.23
C ASP A 867 24.46 27.35 20.65
N ASP A 868 24.18 28.53 20.08
CA ASP A 868 23.07 29.40 20.43
C ASP A 868 22.64 30.27 19.22
N VAL A 869 21.51 30.96 19.36
CA VAL A 869 21.10 32.03 18.44
C VAL A 869 22.03 33.23 18.62
N ILE A 870 22.69 33.63 17.54
CA ILE A 870 23.72 34.66 17.54
C ILE A 870 23.22 36.02 17.07
N GLY A 871 22.04 36.10 16.46
CA GLY A 871 21.48 37.36 15.98
C GLY A 871 20.23 37.21 15.14
N ILE A 872 19.69 38.35 14.73
CA ILE A 872 18.57 38.47 13.79
C ILE A 872 19.11 39.15 12.51
N ALA A 873 18.79 38.60 11.35
CA ALA A 873 19.10 39.23 10.07
C ALA A 873 18.40 40.61 9.97
N PRO A 874 19.03 41.65 9.40
CA PRO A 874 18.55 43.03 9.41
C PRO A 874 17.40 43.29 8.41
N PHE A 875 16.54 42.30 8.17
CA PHE A 875 15.38 42.38 7.28
C PHE A 875 14.16 41.80 7.98
N THR A 876 13.00 42.40 7.72
CA THR A 876 11.71 41.91 8.19
C THR A 876 10.89 41.47 6.98
N PHE A 877 10.51 40.20 6.96
CA PHE A 877 9.69 39.60 5.91
C PHE A 877 8.24 39.57 6.37
N ASN A 878 7.32 40.22 5.65
CA ASN A 878 5.92 40.24 6.09
C ASN A 878 5.29 38.86 5.88
N SER A 879 4.57 38.35 6.90
CA SER A 879 3.77 37.12 6.83
C SER A 879 4.52 35.94 6.15
N PRO A 880 5.72 35.56 6.61
CA PRO A 880 6.52 34.55 5.93
C PRO A 880 5.83 33.18 5.94
N LYS A 881 6.10 32.36 4.93
CA LYS A 881 5.42 31.07 4.66
C LYS A 881 6.35 29.87 4.68
N LYS A 882 7.48 29.95 3.97
CA LYS A 882 8.46 28.86 3.85
C LYS A 882 9.88 29.41 3.69
N LEU A 883 10.83 28.66 4.22
CA LEU A 883 12.26 28.82 4.09
C LEU A 883 12.83 27.60 3.34
N GLN A 884 13.73 27.83 2.38
CA GLN A 884 14.43 26.76 1.68
C GLN A 884 15.89 27.15 1.47
N LEU A 885 16.80 26.18 1.54
CA LEU A 885 18.20 26.43 1.20
C LEU A 885 18.37 26.84 -0.26
N ASP A 886 19.30 27.75 -0.53
CA ASP A 886 19.76 27.94 -1.90
C ASP A 886 20.74 26.82 -2.28
N PRO A 887 20.41 25.99 -3.29
CA PRO A 887 21.26 24.87 -3.68
C PRO A 887 22.51 25.30 -4.48
N ILE A 888 22.55 26.52 -5.02
CA ILE A 888 23.66 27.04 -5.84
C ILE A 888 24.67 27.79 -4.96
N ASN A 889 24.19 28.62 -4.05
CA ASN A 889 25.04 29.53 -3.29
C ASN A 889 25.46 28.97 -1.91
N LEU A 890 26.71 28.48 -1.85
CA LEU A 890 27.33 27.92 -0.65
C LEU A 890 27.68 28.95 0.45
N PHE A 891 27.48 30.26 0.21
CA PHE A 891 27.73 31.33 1.18
C PHE A 891 26.49 31.63 2.03
N MET A 892 25.86 30.59 2.57
CA MET A 892 24.76 30.66 3.53
C MET A 892 23.52 31.40 2.97
N ALA A 893 23.17 31.16 1.71
CA ALA A 893 21.98 31.76 1.10
C ALA A 893 20.72 30.89 1.29
N VAL A 894 19.58 31.55 1.45
CA VAL A 894 18.26 30.92 1.60
C VAL A 894 17.21 31.69 0.80
N TRP A 895 16.23 30.97 0.29
CA TRP A 895 15.03 31.53 -0.30
C TRP A 895 13.90 31.56 0.73
N ILE A 896 13.16 32.66 0.73
CA ILE A 896 12.04 32.88 1.65
C ILE A 896 10.80 33.22 0.82
N ALA A 897 9.73 32.45 1.02
CA ALA A 897 8.39 32.80 0.56
C ALA A 897 7.70 33.68 1.60
N HIS A 898 7.25 34.87 1.18
CA HIS A 898 6.65 35.86 2.08
C HIS A 898 5.72 36.82 1.32
N GLU A 899 5.30 37.88 1.99
CA GLU A 899 4.56 39.00 1.41
C GLU A 899 5.38 40.29 1.48
N GLY A 900 5.12 41.22 0.57
CA GLY A 900 5.81 42.51 0.44
C GLY A 900 7.25 42.34 -0.02
N PRO A 901 7.54 42.44 -1.33
CA PRO A 901 8.91 42.29 -1.83
C PRO A 901 9.86 43.27 -1.15
N ILE A 902 11.06 42.82 -0.80
CA ILE A 902 12.10 43.66 -0.19
C ILE A 902 12.68 44.57 -1.28
N ASP A 903 12.77 45.86 -0.99
CA ASP A 903 13.53 46.79 -1.82
C ASP A 903 15.02 46.51 -1.63
N ILE A 904 15.68 45.98 -2.67
CA ILE A 904 17.08 45.53 -2.60
C ILE A 904 18.09 46.67 -2.35
N VAL A 905 17.69 47.93 -2.54
CA VAL A 905 18.56 49.10 -2.34
C VAL A 905 18.41 49.63 -0.91
N THR A 906 17.19 49.70 -0.40
CA THR A 906 16.90 50.31 0.91
C THR A 906 16.74 49.28 2.03
N GLY A 907 16.52 48.01 1.70
CA GLY A 907 16.22 46.92 2.65
C GLY A 907 14.82 46.97 3.25
N ASN A 908 13.99 47.93 2.83
CA ASN A 908 12.64 48.09 3.37
C ASN A 908 11.67 47.05 2.78
N PRO A 909 10.77 46.47 3.58
CA PRO A 909 9.74 45.58 3.07
C PRO A 909 8.65 46.34 2.32
N GLY A 910 8.14 45.72 1.25
CA GLY A 910 6.96 46.19 0.52
C GLY A 910 5.65 46.03 1.30
N ALA A 911 4.53 46.31 0.63
CA ALA A 911 3.21 46.22 1.23
C ALA A 911 2.81 44.75 1.56
N PRO A 912 2.14 44.48 2.70
CA PRO A 912 1.60 43.16 3.00
C PRO A 912 0.48 42.77 2.01
N ASN A 913 0.17 41.48 1.90
CA ASN A 913 -0.75 40.88 0.93
C ASN A 913 -0.33 41.00 -0.55
N VAL A 914 0.94 41.28 -0.81
CA VAL A 914 1.54 41.18 -2.16
C VAL A 914 2.56 40.06 -2.11
N GLY A 915 2.42 39.03 -2.93
CA GLY A 915 3.32 37.89 -2.96
C GLY A 915 4.77 38.28 -3.21
N ALA A 916 5.68 37.62 -2.50
CA ALA A 916 7.10 37.85 -2.64
C ALA A 916 7.97 36.59 -2.43
N LEU A 917 9.05 36.52 -3.18
CA LEU A 917 10.15 35.57 -2.98
C LEU A 917 11.46 36.36 -2.85
N SER A 918 12.18 36.19 -1.75
CA SER A 918 13.46 36.87 -1.53
C SER A 918 14.59 35.91 -1.23
N GLN A 919 15.75 36.15 -1.83
CA GLN A 919 17.00 35.45 -1.54
C GLN A 919 17.80 36.23 -0.50
N LEU A 920 17.78 35.77 0.74
CA LEU A 920 18.62 36.28 1.83
C LEU A 920 19.98 35.57 1.77
N TRP A 921 21.07 36.32 1.87
CA TRP A 921 22.42 35.75 1.88
C TRP A 921 23.36 36.55 2.79
N VAL A 922 24.49 35.94 3.13
CA VAL A 922 25.59 36.62 3.79
C VAL A 922 26.46 37.25 2.71
N GLU A 923 26.47 38.58 2.65
CA GLU A 923 27.22 39.35 1.66
C GLU A 923 28.72 39.32 1.97
N SER A 924 29.07 39.45 3.24
CA SER A 924 30.44 39.38 3.70
C SER A 924 30.52 38.85 5.12
N ALA A 925 31.58 38.12 5.40
CA ALA A 925 31.94 37.66 6.72
C ALA A 925 33.46 37.48 6.81
N VAL A 926 33.98 37.47 8.03
CA VAL A 926 35.38 37.04 8.25
C VAL A 926 35.51 35.57 7.84
N SER A 927 36.58 35.20 7.14
CA SER A 927 36.84 33.80 6.81
C SER A 927 37.70 33.12 7.88
N GLY A 928 37.48 31.83 8.08
CA GLY A 928 38.20 30.99 9.03
C GLY A 928 37.49 30.83 10.37
N GLN A 929 37.93 29.81 11.10
CA GLN A 929 37.49 29.50 12.45
C GLN A 929 37.84 30.64 13.40
N ILE A 930 36.84 31.16 14.12
CA ILE A 930 37.05 32.19 15.15
C ILE A 930 36.86 31.55 16.52
N PHE A 931 37.88 31.61 17.35
CA PHE A 931 37.83 31.08 18.73
C PHE A 931 37.11 32.03 19.69
N LEU A 932 36.40 31.42 20.63
CA LEU A 932 35.80 32.08 21.77
C LEU A 932 36.86 32.20 22.89
N THR A 933 37.03 33.42 23.37
CA THR A 933 37.92 33.81 24.46
C THR A 933 37.11 34.12 25.71
N SER A 934 37.76 34.19 26.87
CA SER A 934 37.08 34.55 28.13
C SER A 934 36.33 35.90 28.07
N GLY A 935 36.67 36.78 27.14
CA GLY A 935 36.01 38.09 26.98
C GLY A 935 34.73 38.08 26.12
N ASN A 936 34.50 37.05 25.28
CA ASN A 936 33.39 37.03 24.32
C ASN A 936 32.52 35.76 24.36
N VAL A 937 32.83 34.74 25.18
CA VAL A 937 32.04 33.50 25.34
C VAL A 937 30.54 33.70 25.65
N GLY A 938 30.12 34.90 26.09
CA GLY A 938 28.71 35.27 26.30
C GLY A 938 28.24 36.51 25.54
N GLN A 939 29.02 37.01 24.58
CA GLN A 939 28.64 38.14 23.72
C GLN A 939 28.19 37.60 22.37
N THR A 940 26.97 37.06 22.33
CA THR A 940 26.34 36.61 21.10
C THR A 940 26.08 37.81 20.17
N GLY A 941 26.44 37.66 18.91
CA GLY A 941 26.34 38.68 17.87
C GLY A 941 26.61 38.05 16.51
N LEU A 942 26.30 38.75 15.41
CA LEU A 942 26.42 38.21 14.05
C LEU A 942 27.87 37.95 13.58
N ARG A 943 28.87 37.96 14.47
CA ARG A 943 30.29 37.61 14.18
C ARG A 943 30.86 38.26 12.92
N ASP A 944 30.62 39.55 12.77
CA ASP A 944 31.01 40.37 11.61
C ASP A 944 30.42 39.89 10.27
N MET A 945 29.24 39.25 10.30
CA MET A 945 28.46 38.94 9.11
C MET A 945 27.58 40.13 8.72
N SER A 946 27.71 40.54 7.46
CA SER A 946 26.78 41.46 6.79
C SER A 946 25.80 40.65 5.94
N PHE A 947 24.52 41.02 5.98
CA PHE A 947 23.46 40.36 5.23
C PHE A 947 22.96 41.26 4.11
N GLY A 948 22.58 40.64 3.00
CA GLY A 948 21.92 41.31 1.90
C GLY A 948 20.71 40.52 1.40
N VAL A 949 19.84 41.20 0.66
CA VAL A 949 18.85 40.56 -0.21
C VAL A 949 19.28 40.82 -1.64
N ASN A 950 19.74 39.77 -2.33
CA ASN A 950 20.27 39.89 -3.69
C ASN A 950 19.13 39.94 -4.73
N ILE A 951 18.10 39.13 -4.51
CA ILE A 951 16.95 39.01 -5.38
C ILE A 951 15.69 39.12 -4.53
N SER A 952 14.73 39.91 -4.98
CA SER A 952 13.39 39.99 -4.41
C SER A 952 12.37 40.12 -5.53
N ILE A 953 11.60 39.07 -5.74
CA ILE A 953 10.58 38.95 -6.78
C ILE A 953 9.24 39.31 -6.16
N GLY A 954 8.51 40.24 -6.77
CA GLY A 954 7.13 40.56 -6.40
C GLY A 954 6.12 40.10 -7.44
N GLU A 955 4.84 40.32 -7.15
CA GLU A 955 3.77 40.09 -8.13
C GLU A 955 3.92 41.00 -9.36
N SER A 956 3.91 40.42 -10.55
CA SER A 956 3.88 41.14 -11.84
C SER A 956 3.65 40.17 -13.01
N ALA A 957 3.51 40.68 -14.23
CA ALA A 957 3.34 39.83 -15.42
C ALA A 957 4.50 38.82 -15.65
N GLN A 958 5.73 39.19 -15.25
CA GLN A 958 6.93 38.35 -15.35
C GLN A 958 7.48 37.92 -13.98
N GLY A 959 6.77 38.26 -12.90
CA GLY A 959 7.08 37.89 -11.52
C GLY A 959 6.08 36.86 -11.02
N LEU A 960 5.69 36.97 -9.75
CA LEU A 960 4.71 36.08 -9.14
C LEU A 960 3.28 36.35 -9.65
N SER A 961 2.49 35.29 -9.76
CA SER A 961 1.05 35.34 -10.04
C SER A 961 0.20 35.68 -8.82
N GLY A 962 0.75 35.52 -7.61
CA GLY A 962 0.08 35.72 -6.32
C GLY A 962 1.02 35.41 -5.16
N ILE A 963 0.45 35.10 -3.99
CA ILE A 963 1.23 34.83 -2.77
C ILE A 963 1.75 33.38 -2.77
N PRO A 964 3.07 33.16 -2.80
CA PRO A 964 3.65 31.82 -2.74
C PRO A 964 3.59 31.27 -1.32
N VAL A 965 3.41 29.95 -1.19
CA VAL A 965 3.38 29.26 0.10
C VAL A 965 4.51 28.25 0.31
N ASP A 966 5.13 27.78 -0.78
CA ASP A 966 6.18 26.75 -0.74
C ASP A 966 7.09 26.86 -1.98
N ILE A 967 8.32 26.32 -1.89
CA ILE A 967 9.37 26.45 -2.92
C ILE A 967 10.14 25.13 -3.08
N ALA A 968 10.41 24.75 -4.33
CA ALA A 968 11.30 23.64 -4.68
C ALA A 968 12.17 23.96 -5.90
N PHE A 969 13.17 23.12 -6.15
CA PHE A 969 14.11 23.28 -7.27
C PHE A 969 14.12 22.04 -8.18
N ASP A 970 14.43 22.21 -9.46
CA ASP A 970 14.68 21.03 -10.30
C ASP A 970 15.93 20.28 -9.85
N ASN A 971 15.99 18.99 -10.20
CA ASN A 971 17.06 18.10 -9.79
C ASN A 971 17.89 17.61 -10.96
N MET A 972 17.77 18.21 -12.16
CA MET A 972 18.26 17.62 -13.40
C MET A 972 19.78 17.58 -13.49
N ARG A 973 20.48 18.48 -12.79
CA ARG A 973 21.95 18.54 -12.69
C ARG A 973 22.40 18.37 -11.25
N ASN A 974 22.69 17.12 -10.87
CA ASN A 974 23.11 16.82 -9.51
C ASN A 974 24.23 15.77 -9.40
N LEU A 975 24.89 15.81 -8.24
CA LEU A 975 25.95 14.91 -7.79
C LEU A 975 25.46 13.92 -6.72
N GLY A 976 24.17 13.58 -6.75
CA GLY A 976 23.54 12.67 -5.81
C GLY A 976 24.25 11.32 -5.71
N GLY A 977 24.82 10.80 -6.80
CA GLY A 977 25.61 9.57 -6.81
C GLY A 977 26.98 9.63 -6.12
N MET A 978 27.40 10.79 -5.59
CA MET A 978 28.61 10.92 -4.76
C MET A 978 28.30 10.75 -3.26
N PRO A 979 29.28 10.32 -2.44
CA PRO A 979 29.12 10.22 -1.00
C PRO A 979 28.82 11.57 -0.33
N ASN A 980 28.06 11.52 0.76
CA ASN A 980 27.86 12.68 1.63
C ASN A 980 29.19 13.21 2.21
N VAL A 981 29.23 14.52 2.46
CA VAL A 981 30.33 15.12 3.23
C VAL A 981 30.08 14.87 4.71
N ILE A 982 31.04 14.21 5.36
CA ILE A 982 31.02 13.97 6.80
C ILE A 982 32.14 14.74 7.50
N THR A 983 31.90 15.06 8.77
CA THR A 983 32.86 15.67 9.68
C THR A 983 32.99 14.79 10.93
N PRO A 984 33.94 15.06 11.85
CA PRO A 984 33.97 14.38 13.14
C PRO A 984 32.71 14.56 14.01
N PHE A 985 31.81 15.48 13.62
CA PHE A 985 30.52 15.73 14.27
C PHE A 985 29.36 15.00 13.58
N SER A 986 29.61 14.27 12.50
CA SER A 986 28.57 13.52 11.78
C SER A 986 28.25 12.20 12.49
N ALA A 987 26.96 11.92 12.69
CA ALA A 987 26.50 10.63 13.16
C ALA A 987 26.55 9.56 12.05
N GLY A 988 26.93 8.34 12.42
CA GLY A 988 26.96 7.19 11.51
C GLY A 988 28.02 7.29 10.41
N THR A 989 27.86 6.49 9.37
CA THR A 989 28.72 6.45 8.19
C THR A 989 28.06 7.17 7.02
N SER A 990 28.85 7.85 6.19
CA SER A 990 28.32 8.46 4.96
C SER A 990 27.67 7.41 4.07
N LEU A 991 26.45 7.68 3.61
CA LEU A 991 25.86 6.94 2.50
C LEU A 991 26.74 7.16 1.24
N PRO A 992 27.08 6.12 0.46
CA PRO A 992 28.01 6.23 -0.66
C PRO A 992 27.40 6.89 -1.91
N GLY A 993 26.07 7.01 -1.98
CA GLY A 993 25.33 7.75 -3.00
C GLY A 993 23.86 7.95 -2.59
N ASN A 994 23.11 8.81 -3.29
CA ASN A 994 21.73 9.21 -2.99
C ASN A 994 21.51 9.89 -1.61
N GLY A 995 22.55 10.24 -0.87
CA GLY A 995 22.38 10.93 0.41
C GLY A 995 21.82 12.35 0.26
N LYS A 996 21.06 12.82 1.27
CA LYS A 996 20.43 14.16 1.29
C LYS A 996 21.39 15.30 1.62
N GLY A 997 22.70 15.05 1.68
CA GLY A 997 23.68 16.12 1.88
C GLY A 997 23.58 17.20 0.78
N MET A 998 23.72 18.47 1.15
CA MET A 998 23.62 19.60 0.20
C MET A 998 24.92 19.90 -0.55
N VAL A 999 26.03 19.28 -0.13
CA VAL A 999 27.36 19.49 -0.70
C VAL A 999 28.05 18.15 -0.96
N ARG A 1000 29.09 18.16 -1.81
CA ARG A 1000 29.97 17.03 -2.13
C ARG A 1000 31.45 17.45 -2.10
N VAL A 1001 32.39 16.50 -2.10
CA VAL A 1001 33.84 16.77 -2.16
C VAL A 1001 34.42 16.26 -3.46
N ASN A 1002 35.06 17.16 -4.23
CA ASN A 1002 35.89 16.83 -5.39
C ASN A 1002 37.11 17.76 -5.44
N GLY A 1003 38.02 17.62 -4.47
CA GLY A 1003 39.01 18.65 -4.16
C GLY A 1003 38.41 19.64 -3.15
N PRO A 1004 38.01 20.86 -3.54
CA PRO A 1004 37.15 21.68 -2.70
C PRO A 1004 35.75 21.08 -2.55
N VAL A 1005 35.02 21.58 -1.56
CA VAL A 1005 33.59 21.36 -1.38
C VAL A 1005 32.84 22.09 -2.49
N ILE A 1006 31.88 21.39 -3.08
CA ILE A 1006 31.01 21.89 -4.16
C ILE A 1006 29.54 21.65 -3.78
N ASN A 1007 28.63 22.41 -4.37
CA ASN A 1007 27.20 22.18 -4.21
C ASN A 1007 26.79 20.84 -4.83
N ASN A 1008 25.75 20.22 -4.28
CA ASN A 1008 25.27 18.94 -4.77
C ASN A 1008 24.31 19.07 -5.97
N ASN A 1009 23.51 20.13 -6.01
CA ASN A 1009 22.51 20.37 -7.06
C ASN A 1009 22.73 21.74 -7.69
N GLU A 1010 22.58 21.85 -9.01
CA GLU A 1010 22.71 23.11 -9.74
C GLU A 1010 21.44 23.34 -10.59
N PRO A 1011 20.31 23.68 -9.95
CA PRO A 1011 19.04 23.83 -10.66
C PRO A 1011 19.07 24.97 -11.68
N ALA A 1012 18.33 24.79 -12.76
CA ALA A 1012 18.00 25.84 -13.72
C ALA A 1012 16.66 26.51 -13.38
N TYR A 1013 15.78 25.81 -12.66
CA TYR A 1013 14.40 26.22 -12.40
C TYR A 1013 14.05 26.15 -10.91
N MET A 1014 13.30 27.15 -10.46
CA MET A 1014 12.65 27.19 -9.16
C MET A 1014 11.13 27.15 -9.34
N PHE A 1015 10.43 26.38 -8.51
CA PHE A 1015 8.98 26.19 -8.53
C PHE A 1015 8.39 26.82 -7.28
N ALA A 1016 7.38 27.67 -7.44
CA ALA A 1016 6.70 28.32 -6.33
C ALA A 1016 5.20 28.00 -6.36
N ALA A 1017 4.71 27.36 -5.31
CA ALA A 1017 3.28 27.02 -5.18
C ALA A 1017 2.47 28.26 -4.79
N VAL A 1018 1.46 28.62 -5.57
CA VAL A 1018 0.58 29.80 -5.38
C VAL A 1018 -0.88 29.33 -5.34
N PRO A 1019 -1.47 29.10 -4.15
CA PRO A 1019 -2.79 28.48 -4.01
C PRO A 1019 -3.97 29.36 -4.46
N ASN A 1020 -3.87 30.68 -4.25
CA ASN A 1020 -4.95 31.65 -4.48
C ASN A 1020 -4.45 32.78 -5.38
N VAL A 1021 -4.41 32.55 -6.70
CA VAL A 1021 -4.11 33.62 -7.65
C VAL A 1021 -5.27 34.61 -7.74
N THR A 1022 -4.97 35.88 -7.98
CA THR A 1022 -6.01 36.91 -8.12
C THR A 1022 -6.92 36.59 -9.31
N GLY A 1023 -8.15 36.13 -9.04
CA GLY A 1023 -9.17 35.86 -10.05
C GLY A 1023 -9.08 34.50 -10.77
N GLY A 1024 -8.35 33.52 -10.22
CA GLY A 1024 -8.18 32.19 -10.83
C GLY A 1024 -8.02 31.04 -9.84
N PHE A 1025 -7.55 29.89 -10.35
CA PHE A 1025 -7.25 28.68 -9.55
C PHE A 1025 -5.78 28.64 -9.13
N GLY A 1026 -5.42 27.79 -8.17
CA GLY A 1026 -4.02 27.60 -7.76
C GLY A 1026 -3.09 27.24 -8.93
N VAL A 1027 -1.85 27.73 -8.88
CA VAL A 1027 -0.83 27.51 -9.90
C VAL A 1027 0.54 27.27 -9.28
N VAL A 1028 1.46 26.72 -10.08
CA VAL A 1028 2.89 26.71 -9.76
C VAL A 1028 3.61 27.65 -10.74
N ASP A 1029 4.14 28.74 -10.22
CA ASP A 1029 5.02 29.64 -10.98
C ASP A 1029 6.40 29.01 -11.11
N VAL A 1030 6.94 28.97 -12.33
CA VAL A 1030 8.29 28.44 -12.61
C VAL A 1030 9.20 29.61 -12.94
N PHE A 1031 10.34 29.72 -12.28
CA PHE A 1031 11.33 30.77 -12.48
C PHE A 1031 12.60 30.21 -13.10
N ASP A 1032 13.16 30.93 -14.07
CA ASP A 1032 14.42 30.60 -14.72
C ASP A 1032 15.57 31.27 -13.96
N LEU A 1033 16.35 30.48 -13.22
CA LEU A 1033 17.42 30.96 -12.34
C LEU A 1033 18.64 31.47 -13.11
N ALA A 1034 18.81 31.09 -14.38
CA ALA A 1034 19.92 31.53 -15.20
C ALA A 1034 19.71 32.94 -15.79
N LYS A 1035 18.46 33.43 -15.82
CA LYS A 1035 18.13 34.75 -16.37
C LYS A 1035 18.37 35.87 -15.38
N ALA A 1036 18.96 36.96 -15.85
CA ALA A 1036 19.12 38.17 -15.07
C ALA A 1036 17.77 38.65 -14.51
N GLY A 1037 17.71 38.84 -13.19
CA GLY A 1037 16.49 39.25 -12.48
C GLY A 1037 15.51 38.14 -12.14
N VAL A 1038 15.83 36.86 -12.46
CA VAL A 1038 15.01 35.67 -12.16
C VAL A 1038 13.55 35.85 -12.57
N LEU A 1039 13.30 35.76 -13.87
CA LEU A 1039 11.98 35.98 -14.45
C LEU A 1039 11.18 34.67 -14.52
N ARG A 1040 9.87 34.79 -14.36
CA ARG A 1040 8.94 33.67 -14.56
C ARG A 1040 9.07 33.14 -16.00
N LYS A 1041 9.30 31.84 -16.10
CA LYS A 1041 9.40 31.08 -17.35
C LYS A 1041 7.99 30.82 -17.87
N ASP A 1042 7.79 31.08 -19.15
CA ASP A 1042 6.61 30.60 -19.85
C ASP A 1042 6.75 29.09 -20.07
N ILE A 1043 5.82 28.33 -19.48
CA ILE A 1043 5.82 26.86 -19.49
C ILE A 1043 4.90 26.26 -20.55
N ASN A 1044 4.09 27.06 -21.25
CA ASN A 1044 3.13 26.54 -22.23
C ASN A 1044 3.22 27.27 -23.57
N ALA A 1045 3.98 26.69 -24.50
CA ALA A 1045 4.18 27.25 -25.83
C ALA A 1045 2.93 27.27 -26.72
N PHE A 1046 1.84 26.59 -26.34
CA PHE A 1046 0.57 26.61 -27.08
C PHE A 1046 -0.27 27.87 -26.84
N GLN A 1047 0.09 28.66 -25.82
CA GLN A 1047 -0.65 29.84 -25.41
C GLN A 1047 0.26 31.06 -25.47
N ALA A 1048 -0.30 32.21 -25.85
CA ALA A 1048 0.48 33.45 -25.89
C ALA A 1048 0.64 34.03 -24.47
N GLY A 1049 1.87 34.41 -24.13
CA GLY A 1049 2.19 35.08 -22.85
C GLY A 1049 2.60 34.10 -21.75
N VAL A 1050 3.17 34.61 -20.67
CA VAL A 1050 3.81 33.79 -19.62
C VAL A 1050 2.80 32.98 -18.83
N GLN A 1051 2.74 31.68 -19.07
CA GLN A 1051 1.87 30.75 -18.34
C GLN A 1051 2.58 30.13 -17.13
N SER A 1052 1.75 29.71 -16.16
CA SER A 1052 2.14 28.92 -14.98
C SER A 1052 1.49 27.54 -15.07
N ILE A 1053 2.05 26.54 -14.38
CA ILE A 1053 1.46 25.20 -14.32
C ILE A 1053 0.13 25.30 -13.57
N GLN A 1054 -0.97 24.89 -14.18
CA GLN A 1054 -2.29 24.97 -13.57
C GLN A 1054 -2.49 23.82 -12.61
N VAL A 1055 -2.66 24.11 -11.31
CA VAL A 1055 -2.78 23.10 -10.25
C VAL A 1055 -3.78 23.58 -9.21
N PRO A 1056 -5.10 23.40 -9.46
CA PRO A 1056 -6.13 23.78 -8.50
C PRO A 1056 -5.86 23.23 -7.10
N ASN A 1057 -5.96 24.09 -6.09
CA ASN A 1057 -5.72 23.80 -4.67
C ASN A 1057 -4.31 23.31 -4.32
N VAL A 1058 -3.29 23.64 -5.14
CA VAL A 1058 -1.90 23.38 -4.76
C VAL A 1058 -1.59 23.97 -3.39
N SER A 1059 -0.92 23.21 -2.55
CA SER A 1059 -0.59 23.58 -1.16
C SER A 1059 0.90 23.49 -0.85
N GLY A 1060 1.66 22.77 -1.67
CA GLY A 1060 3.08 22.53 -1.46
C GLY A 1060 3.77 21.96 -2.70
N VAL A 1061 5.09 22.06 -2.71
CA VAL A 1061 5.97 21.61 -3.80
C VAL A 1061 7.21 20.94 -3.20
N MET A 1062 7.65 19.84 -3.79
CA MET A 1062 8.76 19.03 -3.27
C MET A 1062 9.73 18.61 -4.37
N ASP A 1063 11.01 18.82 -4.06
CA ASP A 1063 12.17 18.26 -4.74
C ASP A 1063 12.92 17.27 -3.85
N TYR A 1064 13.95 16.61 -4.39
CA TYR A 1064 14.67 15.57 -3.67
C TYR A 1064 15.46 16.10 -2.45
N TRP A 1065 16.00 17.31 -2.46
CA TRP A 1065 16.88 17.84 -1.41
C TRP A 1065 16.19 18.78 -0.42
N ARG A 1066 14.87 18.88 -0.47
CA ARG A 1066 14.07 19.61 0.53
C ARG A 1066 14.47 19.20 1.96
N GLN A 1067 14.54 20.20 2.84
CA GLN A 1067 14.66 20.02 4.29
C GLN A 1067 13.32 20.12 5.00
#